data_AF-A0A8I0PDR6-F1
#
_entry.id   AF-A0A8I0PDR6-F1
#
_cell.length_a   1.000
_cell.length_b   1.000
_cell.length_c   1.000
_cell.angle_alpha   90.00
_cell.angle_beta   90.00
_cell.angle_gamma   90.00
#
_symmetry.space_group_name_H-M   'P 1'
#
loop_
_entity.id
_entity.type
_entity.pdbx_description
1 polymer ?
#
loop_
_entity_poly.entity_id
_entity_poly.type
_entity_poly.pdbx_seq_one_letter_code
_entity_poly.pdbx_strand_id
1 'polypeptide(L)'
;MAEKKSGGRGYGGFHKDATPESVELAKYLRGLVKRAGKTQRDLEEPTGYGRTTISSFLNGEVVPPQAFVNKLVTYVTPPRQQPVCMGEALRLFVAAQRPKATPELPSPRATADADPSGTALASVAATAQDQAAKAHDQLAQAHERNQELMEERGRTQQLVLSLSRFTADLRQQVTTLQDQYDEENEENEARLGQLTEQLDAAQRELRRARTSRDETEVLLTRLRKRSDELEEQLAQSRRSVASAEEPGLPPMPEELQEAFFRADFDKALSAAQGFLNDGQQRRDAVSDEWSLVKPGRSAAQSIDRLRTACHLLGRALGCLAMMSAAALHLAATRSGADGWTIMIDLLMLVGIGFVSDPWSPLAQLWPAVRSGFRREPMPRPITVSSQAIAVRVGRCLVAGLAATGAALSVECSVEWSAWWLFPLLPATAACAMYAVFGHDRRVVLLVQEALGELGADFKAPPNTHRAPTAALGMTSPVVVSDPEWLEARRQEVGDSLTGGWSESVIWIKLVVLLSVSLVGIAAVGVLTSTVSHTARTWHTPAGWHWNDVVATIDDPVHAYLTEHSAGLPLPVTSLHLLWVASGAALLLMSFLFGGFGARTTWVVWGAITVFMVWSGTPGSARQVAAGLATVAWGLASVLAMRGLNLRSIASQSVVVSKDS
;
A
#
# COMPACT_ATOMS: atom_id res chain seq x y z
N MET A 1 11.64 -49.22 22.52
CA MET A 1 13.07 -48.91 22.29
C MET A 1 13.14 -47.64 21.46
N ALA A 2 13.47 -46.50 22.06
CA ALA A 2 13.60 -45.24 21.36
C ALA A 2 14.99 -45.17 20.71
N GLU A 3 15.02 -45.16 19.38
CA GLU A 3 16.23 -45.15 18.57
C GLU A 3 16.99 -43.83 18.77
N LYS A 4 18.18 -43.92 19.37
CA LYS A 4 19.04 -42.78 19.68
C LYS A 4 19.60 -42.22 18.36
N LYS A 5 18.90 -41.27 17.73
CA LYS A 5 19.41 -40.55 16.54
C LYS A 5 20.72 -39.84 16.91
N SER A 6 21.84 -40.38 16.41
CA SER A 6 23.15 -39.78 16.54
C SER A 6 23.16 -38.43 15.81
N GLY A 7 23.06 -37.32 16.54
CA GLY A 7 23.19 -35.99 15.97
C GLY A 7 24.58 -35.81 15.35
N GLY A 8 24.64 -35.80 14.02
CA GLY A 8 25.87 -35.49 13.28
C GLY A 8 26.36 -34.07 13.60
N ARG A 9 27.68 -33.89 13.59
CA ARG A 9 28.35 -32.59 13.75
C ARG A 9 27.81 -31.62 12.69
N GLY A 10 27.27 -30.47 13.09
CA GLY A 10 26.67 -29.49 12.16
C GLY A 10 27.69 -28.99 11.12
N TYR A 11 27.24 -28.72 9.89
CA TYR A 11 28.15 -28.19 8.86
C TYR A 11 28.72 -26.83 9.30
N GLY A 12 30.02 -26.65 9.12
CA GLY A 12 30.74 -25.41 9.44
C GLY A 12 30.25 -24.19 8.65
N GLY A 13 30.92 -23.05 8.88
CA GLY A 13 30.71 -21.85 8.07
C GLY A 13 31.15 -22.04 6.61
N PHE A 14 30.68 -21.17 5.72
CA PHE A 14 31.11 -21.15 4.32
C PHE A 14 32.57 -20.70 4.21
N HIS A 15 33.28 -21.19 3.19
CA HIS A 15 34.69 -20.86 2.99
C HIS A 15 34.88 -19.36 2.66
N LYS A 16 35.96 -18.73 3.15
CA LYS A 16 36.20 -17.29 3.01
C LYS A 16 36.47 -16.86 1.56
N ASP A 17 37.06 -17.75 0.77
CA ASP A 17 37.46 -17.50 -0.63
C ASP A 17 36.42 -18.00 -1.65
N ALA A 18 35.21 -18.37 -1.19
CA ALA A 18 34.16 -18.88 -2.07
C ALA A 18 33.50 -17.74 -2.87
N THR A 19 33.28 -17.96 -4.17
CA THR A 19 32.51 -17.01 -5.02
C THR A 19 31.07 -16.94 -4.53
N PRO A 20 30.39 -15.77 -4.63
CA PRO A 20 29.02 -15.63 -4.14
C PRO A 20 28.06 -16.66 -4.78
N GLU A 21 28.28 -16.99 -6.06
CA GLU A 21 27.49 -17.98 -6.79
C GLU A 21 27.73 -19.41 -6.28
N SER A 22 28.96 -19.76 -5.89
CA SER A 22 29.26 -21.08 -5.29
C SER A 22 28.65 -21.23 -3.90
N VAL A 23 28.58 -20.13 -3.13
CA VAL A 23 27.92 -20.09 -1.81
C VAL A 23 26.40 -20.27 -1.94
N GLU A 24 25.78 -19.70 -2.96
CA GLU A 24 24.34 -19.90 -3.23
C GLU A 24 24.01 -21.34 -3.58
N LEU A 25 24.80 -21.96 -4.46
CA LEU A 25 24.65 -23.39 -4.78
C LEU A 25 24.81 -24.25 -3.51
N ALA A 26 25.85 -23.98 -2.71
CA ALA A 26 26.10 -24.71 -1.46
C ALA A 26 24.95 -24.55 -0.44
N LYS A 27 24.40 -23.34 -0.29
CA LYS A 27 23.21 -23.07 0.55
C LYS A 27 22.01 -23.86 0.09
N TYR A 28 21.74 -23.89 -1.21
CA TYR A 28 20.60 -24.60 -1.78
C TYR A 28 20.71 -26.12 -1.56
N LEU A 29 21.87 -26.71 -1.87
CA LEU A 29 22.13 -28.15 -1.65
C LEU A 29 22.05 -28.51 -0.16
N ARG A 30 22.60 -27.69 0.74
CA ARG A 30 22.49 -27.89 2.20
C ARG A 30 21.03 -27.81 2.68
N GLY A 31 20.24 -26.90 2.10
CA GLY A 31 18.80 -26.77 2.36
C GLY A 31 18.03 -28.04 2.00
N LEU A 32 18.32 -28.64 0.85
CA LEU A 32 17.73 -29.92 0.44
C LEU A 32 18.09 -31.05 1.43
N VAL A 33 19.37 -31.19 1.77
CA VAL A 33 19.83 -32.25 2.70
C VAL A 33 19.18 -32.10 4.08
N LYS A 34 19.05 -30.85 4.59
CA LYS A 34 18.41 -30.56 5.86
C LYS A 34 16.90 -30.90 5.85
N ARG A 35 16.19 -30.57 4.76
CA ARG A 35 14.76 -30.89 4.61
C ARG A 35 14.50 -32.40 4.57
N ALA A 36 15.40 -33.16 3.95
CA ALA A 36 15.31 -34.62 3.92
C ALA A 36 15.75 -35.29 5.25
N GLY A 37 16.28 -34.53 6.21
CA GLY A 37 16.76 -35.05 7.48
C GLY A 37 17.96 -36.01 7.34
N LYS A 38 18.74 -35.90 6.26
CA LYS A 38 19.89 -36.76 5.98
C LYS A 38 21.18 -36.15 6.52
N THR A 39 22.11 -37.00 6.96
CA THR A 39 23.45 -36.59 7.40
C THR A 39 24.47 -36.77 6.29
N GLN A 40 25.67 -36.16 6.42
CA GLN A 40 26.76 -36.32 5.43
C GLN A 40 27.14 -37.79 5.22
N ARG A 41 27.06 -38.61 6.27
CA ARG A 41 27.37 -40.06 6.20
C ARG A 41 26.38 -40.80 5.30
N ASP A 42 25.11 -40.38 5.32
CA ASP A 42 24.05 -40.99 4.49
C ASP A 42 24.20 -40.64 3.00
N LEU A 43 25.10 -39.70 2.66
CA LEU A 43 25.34 -39.25 1.29
C LEU A 43 26.56 -39.93 0.65
N GLU A 44 27.40 -40.63 1.41
CA GLU A 44 28.64 -41.24 0.89
C GLU A 44 28.34 -42.35 -0.14
N GLU A 45 27.50 -43.32 0.24
CA GLU A 45 27.15 -44.47 -0.61
C GLU A 45 26.35 -44.06 -1.86
N PRO A 46 25.31 -43.20 -1.80
CA PRO A 46 24.52 -42.83 -2.98
C PRO A 46 25.27 -41.92 -3.97
N THR A 47 26.14 -41.05 -3.46
CA THR A 47 26.87 -40.10 -4.33
C THR A 47 28.18 -40.69 -4.86
N GLY A 48 28.81 -41.60 -4.10
CA GLY A 48 30.10 -42.20 -4.42
C GLY A 48 31.30 -41.30 -4.06
N TYR A 49 31.10 -40.28 -3.22
CA TYR A 49 32.14 -39.35 -2.79
C TYR A 49 32.42 -39.48 -1.29
N GLY A 50 33.68 -39.30 -0.89
CA GLY A 50 34.07 -39.36 0.52
C GLY A 50 33.55 -38.18 1.34
N ARG A 51 33.39 -38.36 2.65
CA ARG A 51 32.84 -37.36 3.58
C ARG A 51 33.49 -35.98 3.48
N THR A 52 34.83 -35.96 3.35
CA THR A 52 35.61 -34.72 3.25
C THR A 52 35.28 -33.96 1.96
N THR A 53 35.14 -34.67 0.84
CA THR A 53 34.78 -34.10 -0.46
C THR A 53 33.35 -33.56 -0.45
N ILE A 54 32.41 -34.32 0.12
CA ILE A 54 31.02 -33.88 0.30
C ILE A 54 30.96 -32.62 1.16
N SER A 55 31.76 -32.54 2.23
CA SER A 55 31.82 -31.36 3.09
C SER A 55 32.39 -30.15 2.34
N SER A 56 33.43 -30.32 1.52
CA SER A 56 34.02 -29.23 0.73
C SER A 56 33.01 -28.65 -0.27
N PHE A 57 32.24 -29.53 -0.94
CA PHE A 57 31.16 -29.11 -1.85
C PHE A 57 30.02 -28.38 -1.12
N LEU A 58 29.58 -28.88 0.04
CA LEU A 58 28.49 -28.27 0.79
C LEU A 58 28.90 -27.00 1.56
N ASN A 59 30.20 -26.74 1.70
CA ASN A 59 30.74 -25.50 2.27
C ASN A 59 31.04 -24.43 1.19
N GLY A 60 30.89 -24.75 -0.09
CA GLY A 60 31.16 -23.85 -1.22
C GLY A 60 32.65 -23.62 -1.48
N GLU A 61 33.54 -24.47 -0.97
CA GLU A 61 35.00 -24.35 -1.18
C GLU A 61 35.39 -24.74 -2.61
N VAL A 62 34.74 -25.78 -3.15
CA VAL A 62 34.94 -26.27 -4.53
C VAL A 62 33.58 -26.44 -5.18
N VAL A 63 33.46 -26.02 -6.45
CA VAL A 63 32.23 -26.23 -7.23
C VAL A 63 32.05 -27.74 -7.48
N PRO A 64 30.94 -28.36 -7.02
CA PRO A 64 30.75 -29.80 -7.16
C PRO A 64 30.58 -30.19 -8.63
N PRO A 65 31.05 -31.37 -9.09
CA PRO A 65 30.79 -31.84 -10.44
C PRO A 65 29.29 -32.09 -10.66
N GLN A 66 28.81 -31.93 -11.90
CA GLN A 66 27.38 -32.10 -12.24
C GLN A 66 26.84 -33.47 -11.82
N ALA A 67 27.67 -34.52 -11.93
CA ALA A 67 27.31 -35.87 -11.51
C ALA A 67 27.00 -35.96 -9.99
N PHE A 68 27.69 -35.18 -9.16
CA PHE A 68 27.39 -35.10 -7.73
C PHE A 68 26.04 -34.41 -7.48
N VAL A 69 25.79 -33.28 -8.14
CA VAL A 69 24.53 -32.52 -8.01
C VAL A 69 23.35 -33.41 -8.41
N ASN A 70 23.44 -34.11 -9.54
CA ASN A 70 22.39 -35.00 -10.01
C ASN A 70 22.11 -36.13 -9.01
N LYS A 71 23.16 -36.84 -8.54
CA LYS A 71 23.00 -37.93 -7.58
C LYS A 71 22.43 -37.46 -6.25
N LEU A 72 22.87 -36.30 -5.77
CA LEU A 72 22.42 -35.71 -4.51
C LEU A 72 20.93 -35.34 -4.59
N VAL A 73 20.51 -34.61 -5.63
CA VAL A 73 19.12 -34.19 -5.79
C VAL A 73 18.19 -35.38 -5.93
N THR A 74 18.57 -36.40 -6.71
CA THR A 74 17.80 -37.63 -6.87
C THR A 74 17.64 -38.40 -5.56
N TYR A 75 18.68 -38.45 -4.73
CA TYR A 75 18.64 -39.18 -3.46
C TYR A 75 17.86 -38.44 -2.36
N VAL A 76 17.96 -37.11 -2.33
CA VAL A 76 17.45 -36.27 -1.24
C VAL A 76 16.02 -35.78 -1.50
N THR A 77 15.58 -35.77 -2.75
CA THR A 77 14.29 -35.19 -3.17
C THR A 77 13.27 -36.27 -3.55
N PRO A 78 12.00 -36.17 -3.10
CA PRO A 78 10.94 -37.09 -3.52
C PRO A 78 10.71 -37.08 -5.04
N PRO A 79 10.30 -38.21 -5.67
CA PRO A 79 10.20 -38.35 -7.13
C PRO A 79 9.36 -37.26 -7.83
N ARG A 80 8.28 -36.80 -7.18
CA ARG A 80 7.39 -35.76 -7.73
C ARG A 80 8.03 -34.36 -7.81
N GLN A 81 9.05 -34.09 -7.00
CA GLN A 81 9.73 -32.78 -6.92
C GLN A 81 11.12 -32.80 -7.57
N GLN A 82 11.63 -33.98 -7.95
CA GLN A 82 12.92 -34.12 -8.62
C GLN A 82 13.10 -33.23 -9.85
N PRO A 83 12.16 -33.10 -10.82
CA PRO A 83 12.41 -32.29 -12.00
C PRO A 83 12.57 -30.80 -11.67
N VAL A 84 11.78 -30.30 -10.72
CA VAL A 84 11.83 -28.89 -10.29
C VAL A 84 13.12 -28.61 -9.52
N CYS A 85 13.43 -29.44 -8.51
CA CYS A 85 14.64 -29.25 -7.72
C CYS A 85 15.92 -29.47 -8.54
N MET A 86 15.89 -30.35 -9.54
CA MET A 86 16.99 -30.60 -10.46
C MET A 86 17.22 -29.41 -11.39
N GLY A 87 16.15 -28.85 -11.97
CA GLY A 87 16.25 -27.66 -12.82
C GLY A 87 16.87 -26.47 -12.08
N GLU A 88 16.44 -26.23 -10.83
CA GLU A 88 16.99 -25.16 -10.01
C GLU A 88 18.46 -25.42 -9.59
N ALA A 89 18.79 -26.66 -9.22
CA ALA A 89 20.17 -27.05 -8.89
C ALA A 89 21.12 -26.90 -10.08
N LEU A 90 20.70 -27.30 -11.29
CA LEU A 90 21.48 -27.17 -12.51
C LEU A 90 21.67 -25.71 -12.92
N ARG A 91 20.64 -24.87 -12.75
CA ARG A 91 20.76 -23.42 -13.00
C ARG A 91 21.81 -22.78 -12.09
N LEU A 92 21.75 -23.06 -10.79
CA LEU A 92 22.74 -22.55 -9.82
C LEU A 92 24.15 -23.11 -10.09
N PHE A 93 24.24 -24.36 -10.57
CA PHE A 93 25.49 -24.97 -10.97
C PHE A 93 26.13 -24.28 -12.18
N VAL A 94 25.35 -23.96 -13.22
CA VAL A 94 25.85 -23.20 -14.38
C VAL A 94 26.32 -21.80 -13.97
N ALA A 95 25.60 -21.13 -13.07
CA ALA A 95 26.00 -19.84 -12.51
C ALA A 95 27.33 -19.95 -11.73
N ALA A 96 27.50 -21.01 -10.93
CA ALA A 96 28.74 -21.24 -10.18
C ALA A 96 29.94 -21.60 -11.09
N GLN A 97 29.73 -22.22 -12.25
CA GLN A 97 30.80 -22.49 -13.23
C GLN A 97 31.27 -21.25 -13.99
N ARG A 98 30.39 -20.27 -14.17
CA ARG A 98 30.68 -19.01 -14.87
C ARG A 98 30.49 -17.86 -13.89
N PRO A 99 31.36 -17.74 -12.86
CA PRO A 99 31.23 -16.67 -11.88
C PRO A 99 31.28 -15.34 -12.60
N LYS A 100 30.34 -14.45 -12.27
CA LYS A 100 30.30 -13.12 -12.87
C LYS A 100 31.58 -12.40 -12.42
N ALA A 101 32.39 -11.93 -13.36
CA ALA A 101 33.62 -11.21 -13.05
C ALA A 101 33.29 -10.09 -12.06
N THR A 102 33.81 -10.21 -10.84
CA THR A 102 33.67 -9.15 -9.84
C THR A 102 34.40 -7.94 -10.41
N PRO A 103 33.77 -6.75 -10.49
CA PRO A 103 34.47 -5.56 -10.94
C PRO A 103 35.62 -5.31 -9.95
N GLU A 104 36.85 -5.60 -10.38
CA GLU A 104 38.03 -5.16 -9.65
C GLU A 104 37.97 -3.62 -9.61
N LEU A 105 37.77 -3.07 -8.42
CA LEU A 105 38.00 -1.66 -8.16
C LEU A 105 39.43 -1.34 -8.61
N PRO A 106 39.64 -0.37 -9.54
CA PRO A 106 40.97 -0.08 -10.03
C PRO A 106 41.80 0.48 -8.88
N SER A 107 42.91 -0.20 -8.56
CA SER A 107 44.01 0.45 -7.84
C SER A 107 44.53 1.60 -8.71
N PRO A 108 44.83 2.78 -8.14
CA PRO A 108 45.19 3.96 -8.91
C PRO A 108 46.56 3.75 -9.54
N ARG A 109 46.60 3.55 -10.86
CA ARG A 109 47.81 3.65 -11.68
C ARG A 109 47.66 4.79 -12.67
N ALA A 110 48.69 5.64 -12.68
CA ALA A 110 48.76 6.92 -13.35
C ALA A 110 48.72 6.81 -14.89
N THR A 111 47.95 7.75 -15.47
CA THR A 111 48.14 8.47 -16.75
C THR A 111 48.62 7.71 -17.99
N ALA A 112 47.72 7.55 -18.97
CA ALA A 112 48.04 7.73 -20.39
C ALA A 112 46.73 8.04 -21.17
N ASP A 113 46.83 9.00 -22.08
CA ASP A 113 45.75 9.62 -22.86
C ASP A 113 44.78 8.62 -23.53
N ALA A 114 43.48 8.79 -23.30
CA ALA A 114 42.43 8.11 -24.05
C ALA A 114 41.32 9.11 -24.42
N ASP A 115 41.11 9.27 -25.73
CA ASP A 115 40.12 10.15 -26.33
C ASP A 115 38.70 9.92 -25.74
N PRO A 116 38.01 10.97 -25.26
CA PRO A 116 36.68 10.87 -24.65
C PRO A 116 35.57 10.49 -25.65
N SER A 117 35.85 10.50 -26.95
CA SER A 117 34.92 10.13 -28.02
C SER A 117 34.80 8.61 -28.23
N GLY A 118 35.86 7.84 -28.00
CA GLY A 118 35.85 6.39 -28.20
C GLY A 118 35.10 5.62 -27.12
N THR A 119 35.19 6.07 -25.86
CA THR A 119 34.49 5.45 -24.71
C THR A 119 32.99 5.76 -24.74
N ALA A 120 32.60 6.96 -25.17
CA ALA A 120 31.21 7.32 -25.40
C ALA A 120 30.60 6.44 -26.52
N LEU A 121 31.29 6.29 -27.66
CA LEU A 121 30.83 5.45 -28.77
C LEU A 121 30.74 3.96 -28.39
N ALA A 122 31.70 3.43 -27.63
CA ALA A 122 31.66 2.05 -27.14
C ALA A 122 30.48 1.82 -26.17
N SER A 123 30.18 2.80 -25.30
CA SER A 123 29.04 2.72 -24.38
C SER A 123 27.70 2.78 -25.13
N VAL A 124 27.58 3.61 -26.16
CA VAL A 124 26.38 3.71 -26.99
C VAL A 124 26.18 2.43 -27.81
N ALA A 125 27.25 1.90 -28.41
CA ALA A 125 27.21 0.62 -29.13
C ALA A 125 26.81 -0.55 -28.22
N ALA A 126 27.34 -0.60 -26.98
CA ALA A 126 26.95 -1.62 -26.01
C ALA A 126 25.48 -1.50 -25.58
N THR A 127 24.97 -0.29 -25.38
CA THR A 127 23.54 -0.08 -25.07
C THR A 127 22.63 -0.41 -26.26
N ALA A 128 23.06 -0.13 -27.49
CA ALA A 128 22.31 -0.49 -28.69
C ALA A 128 22.27 -2.01 -28.91
N GLN A 129 23.37 -2.73 -28.61
CA GLN A 129 23.41 -4.19 -28.67
C GLN A 129 22.55 -4.84 -27.58
N ASP A 130 22.54 -4.32 -26.35
CA ASP A 130 21.65 -4.81 -25.28
C ASP A 130 20.17 -4.57 -25.62
N GLN A 131 19.83 -3.44 -26.24
CA GLN A 131 18.48 -3.16 -26.73
C GLN A 131 18.08 -4.09 -27.89
N ALA A 132 18.99 -4.35 -28.83
CA ALA A 132 18.74 -5.28 -29.93
C ALA A 132 18.55 -6.73 -29.46
N ALA A 133 19.33 -7.18 -28.47
CA ALA A 133 19.18 -8.50 -27.86
C ALA A 133 17.81 -8.66 -27.18
N LYS A 134 17.38 -7.66 -26.40
CA LYS A 134 16.06 -7.66 -25.76
C LYS A 134 14.91 -7.65 -26.76
N ALA A 135 15.02 -6.88 -27.84
CA ALA A 135 14.03 -6.86 -28.91
C ALA A 135 13.95 -8.21 -29.64
N HIS A 136 15.08 -8.90 -29.81
CA HIS A 136 15.11 -10.26 -30.37
C HIS A 136 14.44 -11.29 -29.48
N ASP A 137 14.68 -11.25 -28.17
CA ASP A 137 14.01 -12.13 -27.22
C ASP A 137 12.49 -11.89 -27.20
N GLN A 138 12.05 -10.63 -27.26
CA GLN A 138 10.63 -10.27 -27.33
C GLN A 138 9.97 -10.75 -28.62
N LEU A 139 10.66 -10.66 -29.76
CA LEU A 139 10.17 -11.13 -31.05
C LEU A 139 10.10 -12.67 -31.11
N ALA A 140 11.11 -13.36 -30.56
CA ALA A 140 11.10 -14.82 -30.46
C ALA A 140 9.91 -15.31 -29.61
N GLN A 141 9.67 -14.66 -28.46
CA GLN A 141 8.50 -14.94 -27.62
C GLN A 141 7.19 -14.64 -28.36
N ALA A 142 7.12 -13.54 -29.11
CA ALA A 142 5.93 -13.20 -29.91
C ALA A 142 5.62 -14.27 -30.96
N HIS A 143 6.64 -14.82 -31.64
CA HIS A 143 6.46 -15.89 -32.62
C HIS A 143 6.02 -17.21 -31.99
N GLU A 144 6.62 -17.61 -30.87
CA GLU A 144 6.23 -18.82 -30.15
C GLU A 144 4.74 -18.74 -29.74
N ARG A 145 4.30 -17.59 -29.20
CA ARG A 145 2.90 -17.38 -28.83
C ARG A 145 1.95 -17.31 -30.03
N ASN A 146 2.40 -16.77 -31.16
CA ASN A 146 1.62 -16.78 -32.40
C ASN A 146 1.42 -18.21 -32.91
N GLN A 147 2.44 -19.07 -32.80
CA GLN A 147 2.29 -20.50 -33.10
C GLN A 147 1.29 -21.16 -32.17
N GLU A 148 1.36 -20.91 -30.86
CA GLU A 148 0.38 -21.43 -29.88
C GLU A 148 -1.06 -21.02 -30.21
N LEU A 149 -1.30 -19.75 -30.55
CA LEU A 149 -2.63 -19.26 -30.89
C LEU A 149 -3.13 -19.76 -32.26
N MET A 150 -2.23 -19.96 -33.22
CA MET A 150 -2.58 -20.57 -34.51
C MET A 150 -3.00 -22.04 -34.33
N GLU A 151 -2.30 -22.79 -33.46
CA GLU A 151 -2.71 -24.14 -33.07
C GLU A 151 -4.08 -24.12 -32.36
N GLU A 152 -4.29 -23.20 -31.42
CA GLU A 152 -5.56 -23.07 -30.69
C GLU A 152 -6.72 -22.71 -31.62
N ARG A 153 -6.50 -21.81 -32.58
CA ARG A 153 -7.47 -21.49 -33.65
C ARG A 153 -7.79 -22.74 -34.47
N GLY A 154 -6.77 -23.50 -34.88
CA GLY A 154 -6.95 -24.74 -35.64
C GLY A 154 -7.80 -25.76 -34.89
N ARG A 155 -7.52 -25.97 -33.60
CA ARG A 155 -8.29 -26.87 -32.74
C ARG A 155 -9.73 -26.38 -32.52
N THR A 156 -9.93 -25.08 -32.31
CA THR A 156 -11.27 -24.48 -32.13
C THR A 156 -12.09 -24.58 -33.42
N GLN A 157 -11.46 -24.40 -34.58
CA GLN A 157 -12.12 -24.59 -35.88
C GLN A 157 -12.54 -26.05 -36.10
N GLN A 158 -11.69 -27.02 -35.73
CA GLN A 158 -12.05 -28.43 -35.75
C GLN A 158 -13.23 -28.74 -34.82
N LEU A 159 -13.27 -28.14 -33.64
CA LEU A 159 -14.36 -28.27 -32.68
C LEU A 159 -15.68 -27.69 -33.25
N VAL A 160 -15.65 -26.50 -33.83
CA VAL A 160 -16.83 -25.89 -34.49
C VAL A 160 -17.35 -26.78 -35.63
N LEU A 161 -16.46 -27.35 -36.44
CA LEU A 161 -16.85 -28.30 -37.50
C LEU A 161 -17.49 -29.56 -36.92
N SER A 162 -16.91 -30.13 -35.87
CA SER A 162 -17.46 -31.32 -35.21
C SER A 162 -18.85 -31.07 -34.59
N LEU A 163 -19.01 -29.96 -33.84
CA LEU A 163 -20.28 -29.57 -33.24
C LEU A 163 -21.33 -29.22 -34.29
N SER A 164 -20.94 -28.60 -35.41
CA SER A 164 -21.87 -28.30 -36.50
C SER A 164 -22.43 -29.56 -37.15
N ARG A 165 -21.59 -30.57 -37.42
CA ARG A 165 -22.03 -31.87 -37.92
C ARG A 165 -22.93 -32.57 -36.90
N PHE A 166 -22.57 -32.52 -35.62
CA PHE A 166 -23.36 -33.10 -34.55
C PHE A 166 -24.74 -32.47 -34.42
N THR A 167 -24.84 -31.13 -34.48
CA THR A 167 -26.14 -30.45 -34.46
C THR A 167 -27.01 -30.76 -35.68
N ALA A 168 -26.40 -31.05 -36.84
CA ALA A 168 -27.15 -31.46 -38.03
C ALA A 168 -27.73 -32.87 -37.86
N ASP A 169 -26.94 -33.80 -37.32
CA ASP A 169 -27.37 -35.18 -37.04
C ASP A 169 -28.49 -35.23 -36.00
N LEU A 170 -28.35 -34.49 -34.89
CA LEU A 170 -29.41 -34.38 -33.87
C LEU A 170 -30.70 -33.78 -34.44
N ARG A 171 -30.62 -32.75 -35.29
CA ARG A 171 -31.80 -32.18 -35.94
C ARG A 171 -32.51 -33.21 -36.80
N GLN A 172 -31.74 -33.99 -37.58
CA GLN A 172 -32.29 -35.05 -38.41
C GLN A 172 -32.99 -36.12 -37.56
N GLN A 173 -32.37 -36.56 -36.46
CA GLN A 173 -32.96 -37.54 -35.54
C GLN A 173 -34.25 -37.02 -34.89
N VAL A 174 -34.28 -35.76 -34.45
CA VAL A 174 -35.48 -35.12 -33.90
C VAL A 174 -36.60 -35.09 -34.95
N THR A 175 -36.30 -34.69 -36.19
CA THR A 175 -37.32 -34.68 -37.27
C THR A 175 -37.84 -36.08 -37.59
N THR A 176 -36.97 -37.09 -37.66
CA THR A 176 -37.38 -38.47 -37.92
C THR A 176 -38.24 -39.04 -36.81
N LEU A 177 -37.93 -38.74 -35.55
CA LEU A 177 -38.74 -39.17 -34.41
C LEU A 177 -40.06 -38.41 -34.30
N GLN A 178 -40.08 -37.14 -34.70
CA GLN A 178 -41.29 -36.33 -34.75
C GLN A 178 -42.24 -36.80 -35.86
N ASP A 179 -41.70 -37.24 -37.00
CA ASP A 179 -42.49 -37.84 -38.10
C ASP A 179 -43.02 -39.25 -37.75
N GLN A 180 -42.33 -39.97 -36.86
CA GLN A 180 -42.73 -41.29 -36.35
C GLN A 180 -43.63 -41.21 -35.10
N TYR A 181 -44.05 -40.01 -34.71
CA TYR A 181 -44.84 -39.78 -33.51
C TYR A 181 -46.32 -40.15 -33.77
N ASP A 182 -46.63 -41.43 -33.57
CA ASP A 182 -48.01 -41.88 -33.34
C ASP A 182 -48.37 -41.63 -31.86
N GLU A 183 -49.56 -41.08 -31.58
CA GLU A 183 -50.00 -40.50 -30.29
C GLU A 183 -49.95 -41.44 -29.06
N GLU A 184 -49.63 -42.73 -29.20
CA GLU A 184 -49.72 -43.73 -28.12
C GLU A 184 -48.39 -44.10 -27.43
N ASN A 185 -47.23 -43.57 -27.81
CA ASN A 185 -45.93 -44.05 -27.30
C ASN A 185 -45.20 -43.07 -26.35
N GLU A 186 -45.46 -43.18 -25.03
CA GLU A 186 -44.79 -42.40 -23.97
C GLU A 186 -43.24 -42.47 -24.03
N GLU A 187 -42.67 -43.59 -24.50
CA GLU A 187 -41.21 -43.75 -24.63
C GLU A 187 -40.61 -42.82 -25.71
N ASN A 188 -41.37 -42.53 -26.77
CA ASN A 188 -40.95 -41.61 -27.82
C ASN A 188 -40.99 -40.16 -27.34
N GLU A 189 -41.95 -39.80 -26.48
CA GLU A 189 -42.03 -38.47 -25.87
C GLU A 189 -40.81 -38.20 -24.98
N ALA A 190 -40.42 -39.16 -24.13
CA ALA A 190 -39.23 -39.04 -23.28
C ALA A 190 -37.93 -38.90 -24.11
N ARG A 191 -37.79 -39.71 -25.18
CA ARG A 191 -36.62 -39.64 -26.09
C ARG A 191 -36.58 -38.32 -26.87
N LEU A 192 -37.72 -37.82 -27.33
CA LEU A 192 -37.81 -36.54 -28.03
C LEU A 192 -37.44 -35.38 -27.09
N GLY A 193 -37.89 -35.43 -25.83
CA GLY A 193 -37.47 -34.48 -24.80
C GLY A 193 -35.96 -34.48 -24.58
N GLN A 194 -35.36 -35.66 -24.44
CA GLN A 194 -33.92 -35.81 -24.24
C GLN A 194 -33.10 -35.30 -25.44
N LEU A 195 -33.50 -35.64 -26.67
CA LEU A 195 -32.82 -35.18 -27.89
C LEU A 195 -32.95 -33.66 -28.10
N THR A 196 -34.10 -33.09 -27.74
CA THR A 196 -34.33 -31.64 -27.79
C THR A 196 -33.42 -30.91 -26.81
N GLU A 197 -33.29 -31.41 -25.58
CA GLU A 197 -32.38 -30.86 -24.57
C GLU A 197 -30.91 -30.97 -25.01
N GLN A 198 -30.51 -32.11 -25.57
CA GLN A 198 -29.16 -32.32 -26.12
C GLN A 198 -28.86 -31.39 -27.29
N LEU A 199 -29.84 -31.15 -28.17
CA LEU A 199 -29.73 -30.23 -29.29
C LEU A 199 -29.57 -28.78 -28.81
N ASP A 200 -30.33 -28.36 -27.80
CA ASP A 200 -30.19 -27.02 -27.20
C ASP A 200 -28.85 -26.85 -26.46
N ALA A 201 -28.35 -27.90 -25.80
CA ALA A 201 -27.01 -27.92 -25.22
C ALA A 201 -25.92 -27.78 -26.31
N ALA A 202 -25.99 -28.58 -27.38
CA ALA A 202 -25.04 -28.54 -28.48
C ALA A 202 -25.06 -27.19 -29.23
N GLN A 203 -26.23 -26.58 -29.41
CA GLN A 203 -26.34 -25.24 -30.02
C GLN A 203 -25.73 -24.14 -29.15
N ARG A 204 -25.91 -24.23 -27.82
CA ARG A 204 -25.25 -23.30 -26.88
C ARG A 204 -23.73 -23.41 -26.94
N GLU A 205 -23.20 -24.64 -26.97
CA GLU A 205 -21.76 -24.87 -27.10
C GLU A 205 -21.20 -24.42 -28.45
N LEU A 206 -21.94 -24.65 -29.55
CA LEU A 206 -21.53 -24.16 -30.88
C LEU A 206 -21.45 -22.63 -30.92
N ARG A 207 -22.38 -21.91 -30.26
CA ARG A 207 -22.32 -20.45 -30.14
C ARG A 207 -21.10 -20.01 -29.35
N ARG A 208 -20.82 -20.65 -28.21
CA ARG A 208 -19.62 -20.39 -27.39
C ARG A 208 -18.33 -20.61 -28.18
N ALA A 209 -18.21 -21.72 -28.90
CA ALA A 209 -17.05 -22.04 -29.72
C ALA A 209 -16.82 -21.03 -30.85
N ARG A 210 -17.89 -20.51 -31.47
CA ARG A 210 -17.78 -19.43 -32.49
C ARG A 210 -17.29 -18.12 -31.90
N THR A 211 -17.83 -17.71 -30.76
CA THR A 211 -17.36 -16.50 -30.06
C THR A 211 -15.89 -16.64 -29.66
N SER A 212 -15.49 -17.77 -29.12
CA SER A 212 -14.09 -18.08 -28.78
C SER A 212 -13.17 -18.00 -30.01
N ARG A 213 -13.60 -18.53 -31.16
CA ARG A 213 -12.84 -18.40 -32.42
C ARG A 213 -12.67 -16.93 -32.82
N ASP A 214 -13.75 -16.16 -32.80
CA ASP A 214 -13.71 -14.76 -33.21
C ASP A 214 -12.81 -13.93 -32.27
N GLU A 215 -12.78 -14.24 -30.97
CA GLU A 215 -11.84 -13.68 -30.00
C GLU A 215 -10.37 -14.04 -30.32
N THR A 216 -10.07 -15.32 -30.61
CA THR A 216 -8.71 -15.72 -31.02
C THR A 216 -8.24 -15.00 -32.29
N GLU A 217 -9.13 -14.76 -33.25
CA GLU A 217 -8.80 -14.08 -34.48
C GLU A 217 -8.48 -12.59 -34.26
N VAL A 218 -9.21 -11.94 -33.35
CA VAL A 218 -8.91 -10.56 -32.93
C VAL A 218 -7.56 -10.49 -32.22
N LEU A 219 -7.25 -11.44 -31.34
CA LEU A 219 -5.95 -11.52 -30.65
C LEU A 219 -4.80 -11.76 -31.62
N LEU A 220 -4.95 -12.72 -32.54
CA LEU A 220 -3.97 -12.99 -33.61
C LEU A 220 -3.71 -11.75 -34.47
N THR A 221 -4.75 -10.99 -34.81
CA THR A 221 -4.61 -9.77 -35.61
C THR A 221 -3.83 -8.69 -34.84
N ARG A 222 -4.08 -8.53 -33.54
CA ARG A 222 -3.32 -7.57 -32.69
C ARG A 222 -1.87 -8.00 -32.48
N LEU A 223 -1.63 -9.29 -32.25
CA LEU A 223 -0.28 -9.82 -32.07
C LEU A 223 0.54 -9.71 -33.35
N ARG A 224 -0.05 -9.98 -34.53
CA ARG A 224 0.60 -9.74 -35.82
C ARG A 224 1.00 -8.27 -35.95
N LYS A 225 0.07 -7.34 -35.71
CA LYS A 225 0.39 -5.90 -35.74
C LYS A 225 1.53 -5.54 -34.78
N ARG A 226 1.57 -6.12 -33.58
CA ARG A 226 2.64 -5.86 -32.61
C ARG A 226 3.98 -6.47 -33.03
N SER A 227 3.97 -7.65 -33.64
CA SER A 227 5.13 -8.26 -34.27
C SER A 227 5.68 -7.35 -35.38
N ASP A 228 4.79 -6.84 -36.25
CA ASP A 228 5.17 -5.92 -37.33
C ASP A 228 5.79 -4.62 -36.76
N GLU A 229 5.22 -4.06 -35.68
CA GLU A 229 5.78 -2.89 -34.98
C GLU A 229 7.18 -3.17 -34.39
N LEU A 230 7.39 -4.35 -33.78
CA LEU A 230 8.68 -4.74 -33.22
C LEU A 230 9.71 -5.04 -34.32
N GLU A 231 9.29 -5.67 -35.42
CA GLU A 231 10.09 -5.86 -36.63
C GLU A 231 10.50 -4.53 -37.24
N GLU A 232 9.60 -3.53 -37.26
CA GLU A 232 9.91 -2.18 -37.73
C GLU A 232 10.91 -1.47 -36.81
N GLN A 233 10.77 -1.58 -35.47
CA GLN A 233 11.76 -1.06 -34.52
C GLN A 233 13.13 -1.74 -34.66
N LEU A 234 13.13 -3.06 -34.87
CA LEU A 234 14.33 -3.82 -35.18
C LEU A 234 14.91 -3.41 -36.53
N ALA A 235 14.11 -3.20 -37.57
CA ALA A 235 14.57 -2.70 -38.86
C ALA A 235 15.14 -1.28 -38.76
N GLN A 236 14.57 -0.42 -37.91
CA GLN A 236 15.07 0.93 -37.67
C GLN A 236 16.40 0.91 -36.91
N SER A 237 16.53 0.06 -35.88
CA SER A 237 17.79 -0.16 -35.15
C SER A 237 18.86 -0.87 -36.00
N ARG A 238 18.45 -1.78 -36.90
CA ARG A 238 19.33 -2.45 -37.87
C ARG A 238 19.77 -1.51 -38.98
N ARG A 239 18.90 -0.63 -39.49
CA ARG A 239 19.30 0.44 -40.44
C ARG A 239 20.34 1.38 -39.82
N SER A 240 20.35 1.56 -38.50
CA SER A 240 21.43 2.27 -37.81
C SER A 240 22.73 1.47 -37.62
N VAL A 241 22.74 0.15 -37.88
CA VAL A 241 23.85 -0.76 -37.53
C VAL A 241 24.37 -1.59 -38.72
N ALA A 242 23.65 -1.75 -39.82
CA ALA A 242 24.04 -2.56 -40.98
C ALA A 242 23.31 -2.04 -42.25
N SER A 243 23.87 -1.72 -43.42
CA SER A 243 25.22 -1.91 -44.00
C SER A 243 25.90 -3.24 -43.66
N ALA A 244 25.17 -4.35 -43.74
CA ALA A 244 25.71 -5.70 -43.89
C ALA A 244 24.54 -6.69 -44.10
N GLU A 245 24.37 -7.08 -45.36
CA GLU A 245 23.66 -8.25 -45.93
C GLU A 245 23.83 -9.57 -45.14
N GLU A 246 23.04 -10.65 -45.21
CA GLU A 246 21.81 -11.09 -45.92
C GLU A 246 21.36 -12.46 -45.28
N PRO A 247 20.88 -13.51 -46.00
CA PRO A 247 19.62 -14.31 -45.86
C PRO A 247 19.72 -15.57 -44.96
N GLY A 248 18.74 -16.45 -44.64
CA GLY A 248 17.39 -16.85 -45.10
C GLY A 248 17.34 -18.40 -45.16
N LEU A 249 16.35 -19.13 -44.58
CA LEU A 249 16.12 -20.60 -44.74
C LEU A 249 14.70 -21.05 -44.18
N PRO A 250 14.21 -22.31 -44.26
CA PRO A 250 13.03 -22.78 -45.03
C PRO A 250 11.93 -23.50 -44.17
N PRO A 251 10.89 -24.16 -44.75
CA PRO A 251 9.63 -24.50 -44.04
C PRO A 251 9.54 -25.91 -43.42
N MET A 252 8.50 -26.09 -42.60
CA MET A 252 8.24 -27.20 -41.64
C MET A 252 7.49 -28.41 -42.24
N PRO A 253 7.66 -29.66 -41.71
CA PRO A 253 7.19 -30.91 -42.34
C PRO A 253 5.78 -31.41 -41.92
N GLU A 254 5.24 -32.29 -42.77
CA GLU A 254 3.86 -32.81 -42.90
C GLU A 254 3.40 -33.95 -41.94
N GLU A 255 3.98 -34.12 -40.75
CA GLU A 255 3.76 -35.36 -39.95
C GLU A 255 2.69 -35.29 -38.84
N LEU A 256 1.77 -34.31 -38.87
CA LEU A 256 0.74 -34.14 -37.82
C LEU A 256 -0.70 -34.51 -38.25
N GLN A 257 -0.85 -35.33 -39.29
CA GLN A 257 -2.15 -35.55 -39.95
C GLN A 257 -2.87 -36.86 -39.59
N GLU A 258 -2.36 -37.69 -38.68
CA GLU A 258 -2.97 -38.99 -38.40
C GLU A 258 -3.07 -39.32 -36.90
N ALA A 259 -4.19 -38.93 -36.28
CA ALA A 259 -4.81 -39.68 -35.18
C ALA A 259 -6.09 -38.99 -34.68
N PHE A 260 -7.25 -39.25 -35.29
CA PHE A 260 -8.54 -38.97 -34.64
C PHE A 260 -9.67 -39.84 -35.19
N PHE A 261 -9.93 -41.02 -34.60
CA PHE A 261 -11.24 -41.70 -34.72
C PHE A 261 -11.47 -42.77 -33.62
N ARG A 262 -12.36 -42.46 -32.65
CA ARG A 262 -13.54 -43.25 -32.16
C ARG A 262 -14.03 -42.73 -30.80
N ALA A 263 -15.35 -42.61 -30.67
CA ALA A 263 -16.05 -41.70 -29.76
C ALA A 263 -16.76 -42.39 -28.58
N ASP A 264 -16.95 -41.60 -27.52
CA ASP A 264 -17.90 -41.76 -26.41
C ASP A 264 -18.49 -40.35 -26.20
N PHE A 265 -19.81 -40.16 -26.36
CA PHE A 265 -20.42 -38.84 -26.63
C PHE A 265 -20.48 -37.90 -25.43
N ASP A 266 -20.75 -38.41 -24.23
CA ASP A 266 -20.68 -37.60 -23.00
C ASP A 266 -19.23 -37.22 -22.68
N LYS A 267 -18.27 -38.08 -23.04
CA LYS A 267 -16.85 -37.75 -23.00
C LYS A 267 -16.48 -36.71 -24.04
N ALA A 268 -17.09 -36.71 -25.23
CA ALA A 268 -16.81 -35.72 -26.27
C ALA A 268 -17.33 -34.32 -25.87
N LEU A 269 -18.54 -34.23 -25.29
CA LEU A 269 -19.10 -32.96 -24.79
C LEU A 269 -18.34 -32.44 -23.57
N SER A 270 -18.01 -33.30 -22.60
CA SER A 270 -17.18 -32.89 -21.45
C SER A 270 -15.74 -32.55 -21.84
N ALA A 271 -15.15 -33.24 -22.83
CA ALA A 271 -13.84 -32.91 -23.38
C ALA A 271 -13.87 -31.60 -24.18
N ALA A 272 -14.92 -31.34 -24.96
CA ALA A 272 -15.11 -30.07 -25.66
C ALA A 272 -15.25 -28.91 -24.65
N GLN A 273 -16.01 -29.11 -23.57
CA GLN A 273 -16.19 -28.11 -22.52
C GLN A 273 -14.89 -27.87 -21.73
N GLY A 274 -14.15 -28.93 -21.39
CA GLY A 274 -12.81 -28.82 -20.79
C GLY A 274 -11.83 -28.09 -21.71
N PHE A 275 -11.83 -28.40 -23.00
CA PHE A 275 -10.98 -27.76 -23.99
C PHE A 275 -11.30 -26.26 -24.18
N LEU A 276 -12.58 -25.89 -24.21
CA LEU A 276 -13.01 -24.50 -24.30
C LEU A 276 -12.62 -23.70 -23.04
N ASN A 277 -12.72 -24.31 -21.85
CA ASN A 277 -12.29 -23.69 -20.60
C ASN A 277 -10.77 -23.51 -20.52
N ASP A 278 -10.00 -24.53 -20.92
CA ASP A 278 -8.53 -24.46 -20.98
C ASP A 278 -8.07 -23.41 -22.01
N GLY A 279 -8.73 -23.32 -23.16
CA GLY A 279 -8.49 -22.29 -24.16
C GLY A 279 -8.84 -20.89 -23.63
N GLN A 280 -9.96 -20.74 -22.92
CA GLN A 280 -10.33 -19.46 -22.30
C GLN A 280 -9.27 -19.02 -21.28
N GLN A 281 -8.80 -19.93 -20.42
CA GLN A 281 -7.76 -19.65 -19.45
C GLN A 281 -6.44 -19.24 -20.10
N ARG A 282 -6.06 -19.86 -21.23
CA ARG A 282 -4.86 -19.50 -21.99
C ARG A 282 -5.00 -18.12 -22.66
N ARG A 283 -6.17 -17.82 -23.24
CA ARG A 283 -6.47 -16.50 -23.82
C ARG A 283 -6.49 -15.39 -22.77
N ASP A 284 -7.07 -15.65 -21.61
CA ASP A 284 -7.09 -14.72 -20.48
C ASP A 284 -5.65 -14.46 -20.00
N ALA A 285 -4.84 -15.51 -19.86
CA ALA A 285 -3.42 -15.37 -19.52
C ALA A 285 -2.62 -14.55 -20.55
N VAL A 286 -2.82 -14.79 -21.86
CA VAL A 286 -2.15 -14.03 -22.93
C VAL A 286 -2.66 -12.58 -23.00
N SER A 287 -3.96 -12.36 -22.76
CA SER A 287 -4.58 -11.03 -22.72
C SER A 287 -4.08 -10.20 -21.54
N ASP A 288 -3.97 -10.82 -20.37
CA ASP A 288 -3.50 -10.19 -19.13
C ASP A 288 -1.99 -9.89 -19.20
N GLU A 289 -1.19 -10.82 -19.74
CA GLU A 289 0.27 -10.66 -19.90
C GLU A 289 0.64 -9.51 -20.85
N TRP A 290 -0.18 -9.25 -21.88
CA TRP A 290 0.13 -8.24 -22.91
C TRP A 290 -0.64 -6.92 -22.76
N SER A 291 -1.48 -6.77 -21.73
CA SER A 291 -2.28 -5.56 -21.49
C SER A 291 -3.12 -5.12 -22.71
N LEU A 292 -3.48 -6.06 -23.60
CA LEU A 292 -4.03 -5.77 -24.93
C LEU A 292 -5.53 -5.47 -24.93
N VAL A 293 -6.20 -5.43 -23.77
CA VAL A 293 -7.62 -5.11 -23.62
C VAL A 293 -7.82 -4.00 -22.60
N LYS A 294 -8.37 -2.85 -23.05
CA LYS A 294 -9.08 -1.92 -22.15
C LYS A 294 -10.21 -2.72 -21.50
N PRO A 295 -10.29 -2.85 -20.16
CA PRO A 295 -11.14 -3.84 -19.52
C PRO A 295 -12.60 -3.65 -19.91
N GLY A 296 -13.18 -4.67 -20.56
CA GLY A 296 -14.61 -4.79 -20.74
C GLY A 296 -15.26 -4.94 -19.37
N ARG A 297 -16.14 -3.99 -19.02
CA ARG A 297 -16.78 -3.88 -17.70
C ARG A 297 -17.60 -5.14 -17.39
N SER A 298 -17.10 -5.99 -16.50
CA SER A 298 -17.88 -7.11 -15.95
C SER A 298 -18.90 -6.61 -14.91
N ALA A 299 -20.01 -7.32 -14.75
CA ALA A 299 -21.06 -6.99 -13.77
C ALA A 299 -20.57 -7.06 -12.30
N ALA A 300 -19.46 -7.76 -12.04
CA ALA A 300 -18.84 -7.78 -10.72
C ALA A 300 -18.18 -6.43 -10.39
N GLN A 301 -17.49 -5.80 -11.35
CA GLN A 301 -16.90 -4.48 -11.17
C GLN A 301 -17.95 -3.37 -10.99
N SER A 302 -19.14 -3.50 -11.60
CA SER A 302 -20.21 -2.52 -11.39
C SER A 302 -20.78 -2.60 -9.98
N ILE A 303 -20.93 -3.81 -9.41
CA ILE A 303 -21.39 -4.00 -8.03
C ILE A 303 -20.36 -3.47 -7.02
N ASP A 304 -19.07 -3.71 -7.22
CA ASP A 304 -18.03 -3.19 -6.33
C ASP A 304 -17.88 -1.66 -6.41
N ARG A 305 -18.06 -1.07 -7.61
CA ARG A 305 -18.13 0.39 -7.75
C ARG A 305 -19.34 0.98 -7.05
N LEU A 306 -20.51 0.35 -7.18
CA LEU A 306 -21.72 0.81 -6.51
C LEU A 306 -21.55 0.76 -4.99
N ARG A 307 -20.95 -0.32 -4.48
CA ARG A 307 -20.65 -0.48 -3.06
C ARG A 307 -19.69 0.58 -2.56
N THR A 308 -18.60 0.81 -3.29
CA THR A 308 -17.61 1.85 -2.95
C THR A 308 -18.23 3.24 -3.00
N ALA A 309 -19.07 3.53 -3.99
CA ALA A 309 -19.80 4.77 -4.10
C ALA A 309 -20.77 4.97 -2.92
N CYS A 310 -21.51 3.94 -2.49
CA CYS A 310 -22.38 4.02 -1.33
C CYS A 310 -21.61 4.26 -0.03
N HIS A 311 -20.43 3.66 0.16
CA HIS A 311 -19.59 3.92 1.33
C HIS A 311 -19.06 5.36 1.35
N LEU A 312 -18.60 5.87 0.21
CA LEU A 312 -18.13 7.25 0.10
C LEU A 312 -19.26 8.26 0.31
N LEU A 313 -20.43 8.00 -0.28
CA LEU A 313 -21.63 8.83 -0.10
C LEU A 313 -22.05 8.86 1.38
N GLY A 314 -22.07 7.70 2.05
CA GLY A 314 -22.39 7.62 3.47
C GLY A 314 -21.42 8.44 4.34
N ARG A 315 -20.12 8.38 4.06
CA ARG A 315 -19.09 9.15 4.78
C ARG A 315 -19.21 10.64 4.53
N ALA A 316 -19.44 11.05 3.28
CA ALA A 316 -19.65 12.45 2.91
C ALA A 316 -20.88 13.04 3.61
N LEU A 317 -22.00 12.31 3.60
CA LEU A 317 -23.22 12.71 4.31
C LEU A 317 -23.01 12.77 5.82
N GLY A 318 -22.29 11.82 6.41
CA GLY A 318 -21.95 11.84 7.83
C GLY A 318 -21.10 13.04 8.23
N CYS A 319 -20.07 13.38 7.44
CA CYS A 319 -19.23 14.54 7.69
C CYS A 319 -20.02 15.86 7.55
N LEU A 320 -20.87 15.98 6.53
CA LEU A 320 -21.75 17.13 6.34
C LEU A 320 -22.77 17.30 7.46
N ALA A 321 -23.33 16.19 7.95
CA ALA A 321 -24.24 16.19 9.09
C ALA A 321 -23.54 16.69 10.36
N MET A 322 -22.32 16.22 10.64
CA MET A 322 -21.53 16.69 11.78
C MET A 322 -21.17 18.18 11.69
N MET A 323 -20.71 18.65 10.52
CA MET A 323 -20.38 20.07 10.32
C MET A 323 -21.60 20.98 10.46
N SER A 324 -22.73 20.58 9.86
CA SER A 324 -24.00 21.30 9.97
C SER A 324 -24.50 21.33 11.42
N ALA A 325 -24.43 20.21 12.13
CA ALA A 325 -24.82 20.11 13.53
C ALA A 325 -23.93 20.98 14.42
N ALA A 326 -22.62 21.03 14.20
CA ALA A 326 -21.72 21.91 14.96
C ALA A 326 -22.07 23.40 14.79
N ALA A 327 -22.34 23.81 13.56
CA ALA A 327 -22.76 25.18 13.27
C ALA A 327 -24.13 25.49 13.90
N LEU A 328 -25.10 24.57 13.81
CA LEU A 328 -26.41 24.70 14.45
C LEU A 328 -26.31 24.76 15.97
N HIS A 329 -25.43 23.95 16.57
CA HIS A 329 -25.24 23.91 18.02
C HIS A 329 -24.78 25.29 18.51
N LEU A 330 -23.80 25.90 17.83
CA LEU A 330 -23.33 27.25 18.15
C LEU A 330 -24.44 28.31 17.99
N ALA A 331 -25.27 28.19 16.95
CA ALA A 331 -26.40 29.09 16.73
C ALA A 331 -27.49 28.94 17.82
N ALA A 332 -27.77 27.70 18.23
CA ALA A 332 -28.73 27.39 19.29
C ALA A 332 -28.27 27.94 20.65
N THR A 333 -26.98 27.77 20.99
CA THR A 333 -26.42 28.33 22.24
C THR A 333 -26.43 29.85 22.25
N ARG A 334 -26.19 30.51 21.11
CA ARG A 334 -26.26 31.98 21.01
C ARG A 334 -27.68 32.53 21.13
N SER A 335 -28.67 31.78 20.65
CA SER A 335 -30.08 32.19 20.70
C SER A 335 -30.77 31.82 22.03
N GLY A 336 -30.07 31.16 22.95
CA GLY A 336 -30.65 30.67 24.21
C GLY A 336 -31.69 29.56 24.00
N ALA A 337 -31.63 28.85 22.87
CA ALA A 337 -32.60 27.85 22.47
C ALA A 337 -32.19 26.45 22.98
N ASP A 338 -32.00 26.32 24.29
CA ASP A 338 -31.41 25.12 24.94
C ASP A 338 -32.15 23.82 24.61
N GLY A 339 -33.46 23.87 24.33
CA GLY A 339 -34.26 22.70 23.96
C GLY A 339 -33.85 22.03 22.63
N TRP A 340 -33.17 22.75 21.74
CA TRP A 340 -32.71 22.20 20.45
C TRP A 340 -31.35 21.50 20.55
N THR A 341 -30.56 21.76 21.60
CA THR A 341 -29.21 21.19 21.77
C THR A 341 -29.23 19.66 21.73
N ILE A 342 -30.20 19.04 22.43
CA ILE A 342 -30.39 17.58 22.44
C ILE A 342 -30.64 17.02 21.04
N MET A 343 -31.47 17.68 20.22
CA MET A 343 -31.74 17.21 18.85
C MET A 343 -30.52 17.36 17.95
N ILE A 344 -29.73 18.42 18.15
CA ILE A 344 -28.50 18.69 17.39
C ILE A 344 -27.39 17.71 17.79
N ASP A 345 -27.28 17.35 19.07
CA ASP A 345 -26.36 16.33 19.57
C ASP A 345 -26.70 14.95 19.00
N LEU A 346 -27.99 14.61 18.91
CA LEU A 346 -28.43 13.39 18.24
C LEU A 346 -28.05 13.40 16.76
N LEU A 347 -28.15 14.54 16.07
CA LEU A 347 -27.71 14.68 14.68
C LEU A 347 -26.19 14.50 14.54
N MET A 348 -25.39 15.02 15.48
CA MET A 348 -23.96 14.76 15.55
C MET A 348 -23.65 13.27 15.74
N LEU A 349 -24.35 12.59 16.65
CA LEU A 349 -24.19 11.15 16.89
C LEU A 349 -24.53 10.32 15.66
N VAL A 350 -25.58 10.69 14.93
CA VAL A 350 -25.92 10.08 13.63
C VAL A 350 -24.79 10.30 12.62
N GLY A 351 -24.25 11.52 12.54
CA GLY A 351 -23.11 11.84 11.68
C GLY A 351 -21.87 10.99 12.00
N ILE A 352 -21.53 10.84 13.28
CA ILE A 352 -20.45 9.93 13.75
C ILE A 352 -20.72 8.50 13.31
N GLY A 353 -21.97 8.04 13.46
CA GLY A 353 -22.41 6.73 13.00
C GLY A 353 -22.11 6.50 11.52
N PHE A 354 -22.49 7.42 10.64
CA PHE A 354 -22.23 7.33 9.21
C PHE A 354 -20.74 7.39 8.85
N VAL A 355 -19.96 8.27 9.48
CA VAL A 355 -18.50 8.37 9.25
C VAL A 355 -17.75 7.10 9.69
N SER A 356 -18.22 6.46 10.76
CA SER A 356 -17.61 5.24 11.32
C SER A 356 -17.73 4.00 10.42
N ASP A 357 -18.50 4.09 9.32
CA ASP A 357 -18.81 2.99 8.40
C ASP A 357 -19.51 1.82 9.10
N PRO A 358 -20.78 2.01 9.51
CA PRO A 358 -21.47 1.09 10.42
C PRO A 358 -21.84 -0.23 9.72
N TRP A 359 -21.80 -0.26 8.39
CA TRP A 359 -22.21 -1.40 7.58
C TRP A 359 -21.29 -2.59 7.69
N SER A 360 -19.98 -2.35 7.85
CA SER A 360 -19.01 -3.44 8.02
C SER A 360 -19.19 -4.22 9.34
N PRO A 361 -19.27 -3.59 10.52
CA PRO A 361 -19.54 -4.30 11.76
C PRO A 361 -20.96 -4.87 11.76
N LEU A 362 -21.94 -4.17 11.19
CA LEU A 362 -23.31 -4.69 11.07
C LEU A 362 -23.35 -5.97 10.22
N ALA A 363 -22.65 -6.01 9.08
CA ALA A 363 -22.58 -7.20 8.23
C ALA A 363 -21.87 -8.38 8.91
N GLN A 364 -20.87 -8.12 9.76
CA GLN A 364 -20.20 -9.16 10.56
C GLN A 364 -21.08 -9.65 11.72
N LEU A 365 -21.83 -8.76 12.35
CA LEU A 365 -22.75 -9.08 13.44
C LEU A 365 -24.04 -9.72 12.93
N TRP A 366 -24.44 -9.48 11.68
CA TRP A 366 -25.73 -9.93 11.14
C TRP A 366 -25.93 -11.44 11.21
N PRO A 367 -24.97 -12.31 10.85
CA PRO A 367 -25.10 -13.75 11.06
C PRO A 367 -25.27 -14.13 12.53
N ALA A 368 -24.56 -13.45 13.44
CA ALA A 368 -24.66 -13.70 14.88
C ALA A 368 -26.04 -13.29 15.42
N VAL A 369 -26.52 -12.10 15.05
CA VAL A 369 -27.86 -11.61 15.38
C VAL A 369 -28.93 -12.55 14.83
N ARG A 370 -28.81 -12.98 13.56
CA ARG A 370 -29.71 -13.94 12.92
C ARG A 370 -29.70 -15.29 13.63
N SER A 371 -28.53 -15.80 14.01
CA SER A 371 -28.41 -17.05 14.78
C SER A 371 -29.04 -16.92 16.17
N GLY A 372 -28.89 -15.76 16.83
CA GLY A 372 -29.53 -15.48 18.11
C GLY A 372 -31.05 -15.46 18.02
N PHE A 373 -31.61 -14.81 16.99
CA PHE A 373 -33.06 -14.84 16.73
C PHE A 373 -33.57 -16.26 16.44
N ARG A 374 -32.76 -17.10 15.78
CA ARG A 374 -33.11 -18.49 15.45
C ARG A 374 -32.76 -19.50 16.55
N ARG A 375 -32.10 -19.06 17.63
CA ARG A 375 -31.52 -19.93 18.68
C ARG A 375 -30.59 -21.01 18.11
N GLU A 376 -29.93 -20.72 17.00
CA GLU A 376 -28.94 -21.60 16.38
C GLU A 376 -27.55 -21.34 17.01
N PRO A 377 -26.68 -22.36 17.16
CA PRO A 377 -25.32 -22.16 17.62
C PRO A 377 -24.55 -21.23 16.67
N MET A 378 -23.73 -20.32 17.22
CA MET A 378 -23.04 -19.32 16.40
C MET A 378 -22.14 -20.01 15.35
N PRO A 379 -22.34 -19.71 14.06
CA PRO A 379 -21.64 -20.43 12.98
C PRO A 379 -20.16 -20.09 12.90
N ARG A 380 -19.73 -18.91 13.39
CA ARG A 380 -18.33 -18.44 13.35
C ARG A 380 -18.04 -17.48 14.52
N PRO A 381 -16.83 -17.53 15.13
CA PRO A 381 -16.41 -16.52 16.10
C PRO A 381 -16.30 -15.15 15.44
N ILE A 382 -16.64 -14.10 16.18
CA ILE A 382 -16.60 -12.72 15.68
C ILE A 382 -15.14 -12.27 15.71
N THR A 383 -14.55 -12.06 14.53
CA THR A 383 -13.19 -11.54 14.41
C THR A 383 -13.23 -10.02 14.34
N VAL A 384 -12.55 -9.36 15.28
CA VAL A 384 -12.46 -7.91 15.34
C VAL A 384 -11.01 -7.51 15.07
N SER A 385 -10.77 -6.79 13.98
CA SER A 385 -9.45 -6.23 13.69
C SER A 385 -9.26 -4.92 14.44
N SER A 386 -8.24 -4.88 15.28
CA SER A 386 -7.81 -3.69 16.03
C SER A 386 -7.41 -2.56 15.09
N GLN A 387 -6.74 -2.88 13.98
CA GLN A 387 -6.39 -1.93 12.93
C GLN A 387 -7.64 -1.31 12.30
N ALA A 388 -8.67 -2.11 12.01
CA ALA A 388 -9.92 -1.59 11.43
C ALA A 388 -10.64 -0.63 12.39
N ILE A 389 -10.64 -0.92 13.70
CA ILE A 389 -11.19 -0.01 14.72
C ILE A 389 -10.38 1.28 14.79
N ALA A 390 -9.05 1.20 14.84
CA ALA A 390 -8.19 2.38 14.94
C ALA A 390 -8.39 3.33 13.75
N VAL A 391 -8.51 2.79 12.53
CA VAL A 391 -8.78 3.59 11.33
C VAL A 391 -10.17 4.24 11.37
N ARG A 392 -11.19 3.59 11.96
CA ARG A 392 -12.52 4.18 12.15
C ARG A 392 -12.50 5.29 13.18
N VAL A 393 -11.86 5.07 14.32
CA VAL A 393 -11.69 6.07 15.38
C VAL A 393 -10.94 7.29 14.85
N GLY A 394 -9.84 7.08 14.11
CA GLY A 394 -9.11 8.16 13.45
C GLY A 394 -9.98 8.99 12.49
N ARG A 395 -10.82 8.33 11.69
CA ARG A 395 -11.78 9.02 10.79
C ARG A 395 -12.82 9.83 11.56
N CYS A 396 -13.42 9.27 12.60
CA CYS A 396 -14.38 9.98 13.45
C CYS A 396 -13.73 11.19 14.13
N LEU A 397 -12.49 11.07 14.61
CA LEU A 397 -11.76 12.18 15.19
C LEU A 397 -11.53 13.30 14.16
N VAL A 398 -11.09 12.97 12.94
CA VAL A 398 -10.87 13.98 11.90
C VAL A 398 -12.18 14.61 11.41
N ALA A 399 -13.28 13.85 11.35
CA ALA A 399 -14.60 14.42 11.10
C ALA A 399 -15.04 15.38 12.22
N GLY A 400 -14.75 15.04 13.48
CA GLY A 400 -14.92 15.92 14.63
C GLY A 400 -14.12 17.22 14.48
N LEU A 401 -12.86 17.12 14.04
CA LEU A 401 -12.02 18.29 13.77
C LEU A 401 -12.59 19.17 12.64
N ALA A 402 -13.10 18.58 11.57
CA ALA A 402 -13.79 19.30 10.50
C ALA A 402 -15.06 19.99 11.02
N ALA A 403 -15.83 19.33 11.89
CA ALA A 403 -17.01 19.91 12.50
C ALA A 403 -16.67 21.10 13.41
N THR A 404 -15.64 20.98 14.26
CA THR A 404 -15.14 22.11 15.06
C THR A 404 -14.57 23.23 14.21
N GLY A 405 -13.86 22.92 13.13
CA GLY A 405 -13.34 23.91 12.19
C GLY A 405 -14.47 24.69 11.49
N ALA A 406 -15.57 24.01 11.14
CA ALA A 406 -16.75 24.65 10.58
C ALA A 406 -17.42 25.60 11.58
N ALA A 407 -17.61 25.16 12.83
CA ALA A 407 -18.18 25.99 13.89
C ALA A 407 -17.30 27.23 14.16
N LEU A 408 -15.97 27.04 14.30
CA LEU A 408 -15.01 28.13 14.48
C LEU A 408 -14.99 29.09 13.28
N SER A 409 -15.14 28.58 12.06
CA SER A 409 -15.22 29.42 10.86
C SER A 409 -16.45 30.34 10.92
N VAL A 410 -17.60 29.81 11.32
CA VAL A 410 -18.84 30.59 11.51
C VAL A 410 -18.65 31.58 12.66
N GLU A 411 -18.11 31.14 13.79
CA GLU A 411 -17.88 31.98 14.96
C GLU A 411 -16.97 33.17 14.65
N CYS A 412 -15.77 32.92 14.12
CA CYS A 412 -14.78 33.95 13.79
C CYS A 412 -15.29 34.89 12.68
N SER A 413 -16.05 34.37 11.71
CA SER A 413 -16.60 35.20 10.64
C SER A 413 -17.68 36.17 11.13
N VAL A 414 -18.50 35.75 12.09
CA VAL A 414 -19.57 36.57 12.66
C VAL A 414 -19.05 37.55 13.70
N GLU A 415 -18.15 37.13 14.59
CA GLU A 415 -17.69 37.96 15.70
C GLU A 415 -16.58 38.94 15.33
N TRP A 416 -15.73 38.60 14.36
CA TRP A 416 -14.51 39.36 14.09
C TRP A 416 -14.51 39.91 12.68
N SER A 417 -14.49 39.01 11.69
CA SER A 417 -14.47 39.37 10.28
C SER A 417 -14.51 38.14 9.37
N ALA A 418 -15.12 38.31 8.20
CA ALA A 418 -15.13 37.32 7.12
C ALA A 418 -13.72 36.91 6.63
N TRP A 419 -12.65 37.68 6.90
CA TRP A 419 -11.30 37.31 6.46
C TRP A 419 -10.81 35.99 7.09
N TRP A 420 -11.31 35.62 8.28
CA TRP A 420 -10.98 34.34 8.93
C TRP A 420 -11.46 33.11 8.15
N LEU A 421 -12.40 33.28 7.21
CA LEU A 421 -12.82 32.20 6.32
C LEU A 421 -11.68 31.75 5.39
N PHE A 422 -10.77 32.65 5.00
CA PHE A 422 -9.66 32.31 4.09
C PHE A 422 -8.72 31.24 4.65
N PRO A 423 -8.23 31.32 5.90
CA PRO A 423 -7.40 30.27 6.47
C PRO A 423 -8.20 29.07 7.00
N LEU A 424 -9.41 29.29 7.54
CA LEU A 424 -10.16 28.22 8.21
C LEU A 424 -10.93 27.31 7.23
N LEU A 425 -11.49 27.83 6.13
CA LEU A 425 -12.20 27.00 5.16
C LEU A 425 -11.29 25.95 4.50
N PRO A 426 -10.08 26.26 4.02
CA PRO A 426 -9.19 25.25 3.44
C PRO A 426 -8.77 24.19 4.45
N ALA A 427 -8.47 24.58 5.70
CA ALA A 427 -8.11 23.64 6.77
C ALA A 427 -9.29 22.71 7.11
N THR A 428 -10.49 23.28 7.21
CA THR A 428 -11.74 22.55 7.46
C THR A 428 -12.07 21.61 6.30
N ALA A 429 -11.93 22.08 5.07
CA ALA A 429 -12.14 21.29 3.85
C ALA A 429 -11.11 20.16 3.73
N ALA A 430 -9.84 20.40 4.08
CA ALA A 430 -8.81 19.37 4.11
C ALA A 430 -9.14 18.29 5.16
N CYS A 431 -9.59 18.69 6.36
CA CYS A 431 -10.05 17.74 7.37
C CYS A 431 -11.29 16.97 6.91
N ALA A 432 -12.27 17.63 6.28
CA ALA A 432 -13.47 16.98 5.76
C ALA A 432 -13.12 16.00 4.63
N MET A 433 -12.26 16.41 3.68
CA MET A 433 -11.75 15.50 2.64
C MET A 433 -11.00 14.32 3.26
N TYR A 434 -10.19 14.54 4.30
CA TYR A 434 -9.55 13.45 5.01
C TYR A 434 -10.56 12.59 5.80
N ALA A 435 -11.64 13.12 6.35
CA ALA A 435 -12.65 12.30 7.01
C ALA A 435 -13.39 11.39 6.02
N VAL A 436 -13.67 11.91 4.81
CA VAL A 436 -14.40 11.21 3.75
C VAL A 436 -13.52 10.22 3.00
N PHE A 437 -12.35 10.66 2.55
CA PHE A 437 -11.42 9.89 1.73
C PHE A 437 -10.28 9.25 2.54
N GLY A 438 -10.02 9.71 3.76
CA GLY A 438 -8.73 9.53 4.44
C GLY A 438 -8.36 8.09 4.65
N HIS A 439 -7.04 7.86 4.59
CA HIS A 439 -6.23 6.63 4.66
C HIS A 439 -6.96 5.28 4.65
N ASP A 440 -8.06 5.19 3.91
CA ASP A 440 -8.67 3.93 3.59
C ASP A 440 -7.69 3.36 2.59
N ARG A 441 -6.80 2.53 3.13
CA ARG A 441 -5.90 1.75 2.33
C ARG A 441 -6.73 1.07 1.26
N ARG A 442 -8.03 0.78 1.38
CA ARG A 442 -8.87 0.28 0.26
C ARG A 442 -9.31 1.30 -0.78
N VAL A 443 -9.31 2.61 -0.56
CA VAL A 443 -9.58 3.62 -1.61
C VAL A 443 -8.26 4.05 -2.24
N VAL A 444 -7.21 4.15 -1.42
CA VAL A 444 -5.83 4.33 -1.90
C VAL A 444 -5.29 3.05 -2.54
N LEU A 445 -5.71 1.84 -2.12
CA LEU A 445 -5.49 0.52 -2.74
C LEU A 445 -6.52 0.32 -3.85
N LEU A 446 -7.81 0.64 -3.79
CA LEU A 446 -8.62 0.60 -5.04
C LEU A 446 -8.05 1.51 -6.15
N VAL A 447 -7.21 2.49 -5.79
CA VAL A 447 -6.36 3.25 -6.72
C VAL A 447 -4.96 2.61 -6.92
N GLN A 448 -4.30 2.06 -5.89
CA GLN A 448 -2.93 1.46 -5.91
C GLN A 448 -2.88 -0.05 -6.22
N GLU A 449 -3.96 -0.78 -6.03
CA GLU A 449 -4.41 -2.15 -6.37
C GLU A 449 -5.01 -2.07 -7.78
N ALA A 450 -5.73 -1.01 -8.18
CA ALA A 450 -5.93 -0.74 -9.62
C ALA A 450 -4.61 -0.42 -10.37
N LEU A 451 -3.61 0.12 -9.67
CA LEU A 451 -2.24 0.34 -10.17
C LEU A 451 -1.27 -0.82 -9.84
N GLY A 452 -1.70 -1.82 -9.05
CA GLY A 452 -0.84 -2.80 -8.38
C GLY A 452 -1.24 -4.26 -8.55
N GLU A 453 -2.54 -4.57 -8.71
CA GLU A 453 -3.02 -5.79 -9.37
C GLU A 453 -2.52 -5.80 -10.83
N LEU A 454 -2.42 -4.62 -11.45
CA LEU A 454 -1.70 -4.40 -12.72
C LEU A 454 -0.20 -4.78 -12.66
N GLY A 455 0.39 -4.94 -11.47
CA GLY A 455 1.80 -5.29 -11.25
C GLY A 455 2.05 -6.61 -10.50
N ALA A 456 1.03 -7.18 -9.83
CA ALA A 456 1.16 -8.35 -8.96
C ALA A 456 0.52 -9.62 -9.56
N ASP A 457 -0.47 -9.49 -10.45
CA ASP A 457 -0.93 -10.63 -11.27
C ASP A 457 0.17 -11.11 -12.25
N PHE A 458 1.19 -10.28 -12.49
CA PHE A 458 2.45 -10.66 -13.14
C PHE A 458 3.36 -11.60 -12.31
N LYS A 459 2.95 -12.10 -11.12
CA LYS A 459 3.85 -12.85 -10.20
C LYS A 459 3.27 -14.04 -9.37
N ALA A 460 2.24 -14.76 -9.84
CA ALA A 460 1.60 -15.97 -9.23
C ALA A 460 2.54 -17.04 -8.55
N PRO A 461 2.13 -18.12 -7.80
CA PRO A 461 0.80 -18.79 -7.64
C PRO A 461 0.51 -19.38 -6.19
N PRO A 462 -0.21 -20.52 -5.92
CA PRO A 462 -1.30 -20.59 -4.93
C PRO A 462 -1.06 -21.43 -3.64
N ASN A 463 -1.98 -21.26 -2.68
CA ASN A 463 -2.15 -21.87 -1.35
C ASN A 463 -1.71 -23.34 -1.14
N THR A 464 -1.35 -23.70 0.11
CA THR A 464 -1.73 -24.98 0.73
C THR A 464 -1.61 -25.04 2.26
N HIS A 465 -2.63 -25.65 2.88
CA HIS A 465 -2.72 -26.29 4.21
C HIS A 465 -3.00 -25.45 5.47
N ARG A 466 -4.21 -25.63 6.02
CA ARG A 466 -4.37 -25.94 7.45
C ARG A 466 -5.49 -26.93 7.73
N ALA A 467 -5.12 -27.99 8.45
CA ALA A 467 -5.95 -29.10 8.91
C ALA A 467 -6.55 -28.78 10.31
N PRO A 468 -7.41 -29.65 10.89
CA PRO A 468 -8.48 -29.29 11.82
C PRO A 468 -8.02 -29.08 13.27
N THR A 469 -8.42 -27.95 13.86
CA THR A 469 -8.34 -27.69 15.31
C THR A 469 -9.59 -28.20 16.01
N ALA A 470 -9.63 -29.51 16.24
CA ALA A 470 -10.55 -30.15 17.17
C ALA A 470 -9.74 -30.68 18.35
N ALA A 471 -9.56 -29.86 19.39
CA ALA A 471 -9.37 -30.28 20.78
C ALA A 471 -9.10 -29.05 21.68
N LEU A 472 -9.90 -28.97 22.77
CA LEU A 472 -9.70 -28.17 23.99
C LEU A 472 -10.30 -26.76 24.06
N GLY A 473 -11.48 -26.70 24.69
CA GLY A 473 -11.71 -25.83 25.86
C GLY A 473 -11.97 -24.35 25.59
N MET A 474 -13.27 -24.01 25.50
CA MET A 474 -13.86 -22.66 25.63
C MET A 474 -12.95 -21.49 25.26
N THR A 475 -12.82 -21.25 23.97
CA THR A 475 -12.21 -20.03 23.43
C THR A 475 -13.25 -18.90 23.41
N SER A 476 -12.81 -17.72 23.84
CA SER A 476 -13.62 -16.48 23.85
C SER A 476 -14.33 -16.26 22.51
N PRO A 477 -15.62 -15.84 22.50
CA PRO A 477 -16.40 -15.63 21.27
C PRO A 477 -15.84 -14.51 20.38
N VAL A 478 -14.91 -13.72 20.91
CA VAL A 478 -14.24 -12.62 20.21
C VAL A 478 -12.76 -12.96 20.07
N VAL A 479 -12.30 -13.05 18.82
CA VAL A 479 -10.88 -13.27 18.49
C VAL A 479 -10.35 -12.00 17.82
N VAL A 480 -9.34 -11.38 18.41
CA VAL A 480 -8.63 -10.25 17.79
C VAL A 480 -7.73 -10.81 16.70
N SER A 481 -7.92 -10.38 15.46
CA SER A 481 -7.20 -10.94 14.30
C SER A 481 -5.73 -10.51 14.25
N ASP A 482 -5.38 -9.36 14.81
CA ASP A 482 -4.07 -8.71 14.63
C ASP A 482 -3.44 -8.26 15.96
N PRO A 483 -3.09 -9.20 16.87
CA PRO A 483 -2.50 -8.85 18.16
C PRO A 483 -1.11 -8.21 18.03
N GLU A 484 -0.33 -8.62 17.03
CA GLU A 484 1.03 -8.11 16.79
C GLU A 484 1.05 -6.62 16.41
N TRP A 485 0.03 -6.15 15.68
CA TRP A 485 -0.09 -4.73 15.32
C TRP A 485 -0.33 -3.86 16.56
N LEU A 486 -1.18 -4.34 17.48
CA LEU A 486 -1.47 -3.65 18.74
C LEU A 486 -0.23 -3.57 19.63
N GLU A 487 0.52 -4.67 19.74
CA GLU A 487 1.73 -4.71 20.54
C GLU A 487 2.82 -3.81 19.94
N ALA A 488 2.95 -3.78 18.60
CA ALA A 488 3.87 -2.86 17.93
C ALA A 488 3.54 -1.39 18.19
N ARG A 489 2.26 -0.99 18.15
CA ARG A 489 1.86 0.41 18.45
C ARG A 489 2.02 0.76 19.92
N ARG A 490 1.73 -0.18 20.81
CA ARG A 490 1.98 -0.01 22.24
C ARG A 490 3.47 0.18 22.51
N GLN A 491 4.31 -0.61 21.85
CA GLN A 491 5.76 -0.52 21.95
C GLN A 491 6.26 0.81 21.39
N GLU A 492 5.79 1.26 20.22
CA GLU A 492 6.13 2.59 19.66
C GLU A 492 5.76 3.76 20.59
N VAL A 493 4.60 3.69 21.27
CA VAL A 493 4.19 4.69 22.26
C VAL A 493 5.11 4.62 23.48
N GLY A 494 5.40 3.42 23.98
CA GLY A 494 6.36 3.21 25.08
C GLY A 494 7.74 3.79 24.74
N ASP A 495 8.27 3.44 23.57
CA ASP A 495 9.55 3.91 23.06
C ASP A 495 9.56 5.43 22.88
N SER A 496 8.44 6.05 22.50
CA SER A 496 8.34 7.51 22.39
C SER A 496 8.30 8.23 23.74
N LEU A 497 7.81 7.57 24.79
CA LEU A 497 7.78 8.10 26.16
C LEU A 497 9.13 7.97 26.85
N THR A 498 9.89 6.92 26.52
CA THR A 498 11.22 6.66 27.08
C THR A 498 12.36 7.27 26.24
N GLY A 499 12.18 7.38 24.93
CA GLY A 499 13.13 7.93 23.96
C GLY A 499 12.98 9.45 23.79
N GLY A 500 14.00 10.10 23.23
CA GLY A 500 13.94 11.53 22.93
C GLY A 500 12.91 11.85 21.82
N TRP A 501 12.37 13.07 21.80
CA TRP A 501 11.40 13.52 20.78
C TRP A 501 11.90 13.32 19.34
N SER A 502 13.21 13.33 19.11
CA SER A 502 13.81 13.02 17.80
C SER A 502 13.50 11.59 17.34
N GLU A 503 13.48 10.62 18.25
CA GLU A 503 13.29 9.19 17.99
C GLU A 503 11.81 8.79 17.91
N SER A 504 10.89 9.67 18.33
CA SER A 504 9.45 9.38 18.26
C SER A 504 8.97 9.23 16.80
N VAL A 505 8.07 8.26 16.60
CA VAL A 505 7.48 7.94 15.30
C VAL A 505 6.64 9.12 14.78
N ILE A 506 6.65 9.35 13.46
CA ILE A 506 6.06 10.53 12.81
C ILE A 506 4.57 10.72 13.15
N TRP A 507 3.80 9.65 13.29
CA TRP A 507 2.36 9.76 13.59
C TRP A 507 2.10 10.30 15.00
N ILE A 508 2.92 9.94 15.99
CA ILE A 508 2.83 10.48 17.36
C ILE A 508 3.13 11.97 17.35
N LYS A 509 4.18 12.37 16.61
CA LYS A 509 4.53 13.79 16.41
C LYS A 509 3.36 14.56 15.80
N LEU A 510 2.73 14.01 14.77
CA LEU A 510 1.57 14.62 14.10
C LEU A 510 0.37 14.74 15.03
N VAL A 511 0.04 13.72 15.82
CA VAL A 511 -1.09 13.76 16.77
C VAL A 511 -0.84 14.83 17.82
N VAL A 512 0.35 14.88 18.42
CA VAL A 512 0.70 15.90 19.43
C VAL A 512 0.72 17.29 18.82
N LEU A 513 1.31 17.47 17.63
CA LEU A 513 1.32 18.76 16.91
C LEU A 513 -0.09 19.25 16.61
N LEU A 514 -0.97 18.36 16.17
CA LEU A 514 -2.37 18.66 15.85
C LEU A 514 -3.16 19.01 17.11
N SER A 515 -2.98 18.26 18.21
CA SER A 515 -3.64 18.57 19.49
C SER A 515 -3.16 19.91 20.05
N VAL A 516 -1.86 20.18 20.00
CA VAL A 516 -1.29 21.45 20.47
C VAL A 516 -1.74 22.61 19.57
N SER A 517 -1.82 22.43 18.25
CA SER A 517 -2.31 23.48 17.35
C SER A 517 -3.78 23.77 17.57
N LEU A 518 -4.62 22.75 17.80
CA LEU A 518 -6.03 22.96 18.15
C LEU A 518 -6.21 23.67 19.48
N VAL A 519 -5.46 23.27 20.50
CA VAL A 519 -5.47 23.96 21.81
C VAL A 519 -4.96 25.40 21.66
N GLY A 520 -3.95 25.64 20.81
CA GLY A 520 -3.47 26.99 20.50
C GLY A 520 -4.53 27.85 19.83
N ILE A 521 -5.24 27.32 18.81
CA ILE A 521 -6.33 28.01 18.12
C ILE A 521 -7.49 28.27 19.09
N ALA A 522 -7.87 27.28 19.88
CA ALA A 522 -8.93 27.40 20.89
C ALA A 522 -8.54 28.39 21.99
N ALA A 523 -7.29 28.39 22.47
CA ALA A 523 -6.81 29.34 23.45
C ALA A 523 -6.80 30.76 22.90
N VAL A 524 -6.39 30.96 21.64
CA VAL A 524 -6.50 32.27 20.97
C VAL A 524 -7.95 32.71 20.87
N GLY A 525 -8.87 31.82 20.46
CA GLY A 525 -10.31 32.11 20.38
C GLY A 525 -10.96 32.40 21.74
N VAL A 526 -10.60 31.66 22.79
CA VAL A 526 -11.09 31.88 24.16
C VAL A 526 -10.49 33.16 24.75
N LEU A 527 -9.21 33.45 24.52
CA LEU A 527 -8.57 34.65 25.07
C LEU A 527 -9.18 35.93 24.49
N THR A 528 -9.61 35.86 23.24
CA THR A 528 -10.19 37.00 22.52
C THR A 528 -11.71 37.11 22.73
N SER A 529 -12.42 36.00 22.91
CA SER A 529 -13.80 36.01 23.38
C SER A 529 -13.89 36.48 24.84
N THR A 530 -12.96 36.06 25.70
CA THR A 530 -12.90 36.54 27.09
C THR A 530 -12.49 38.01 27.15
N VAL A 531 -11.50 38.49 26.39
CA VAL A 531 -11.18 39.93 26.34
C VAL A 531 -12.38 40.76 25.87
N SER A 532 -13.16 40.29 24.89
CA SER A 532 -14.34 41.01 24.38
C SER A 532 -15.59 40.90 25.27
N HIS A 533 -15.75 39.83 26.06
CA HIS A 533 -16.82 39.70 27.07
C HIS A 533 -16.48 40.43 28.37
N THR A 534 -15.21 40.43 28.78
CA THR A 534 -14.74 41.05 30.03
C THR A 534 -14.70 42.58 29.92
N ALA A 535 -14.44 43.12 28.71
CA ALA A 535 -14.57 44.55 28.43
C ALA A 535 -16.00 45.12 28.63
N ARG A 536 -17.02 44.25 28.67
CA ARG A 536 -18.43 44.66 28.78
C ARG A 536 -19.05 44.50 30.16
N THR A 537 -18.44 43.78 31.10
CA THR A 537 -19.24 43.26 32.24
C THR A 537 -18.78 43.54 33.66
N TRP A 538 -17.55 44.00 33.98
CA TRP A 538 -17.15 44.00 35.41
C TRP A 538 -16.43 45.26 35.88
N HIS A 539 -17.20 46.15 36.50
CA HIS A 539 -16.76 46.93 37.64
C HIS A 539 -17.13 46.16 38.93
N THR A 540 -16.17 45.83 39.79
CA THR A 540 -16.33 45.83 41.26
C THR A 540 -14.97 45.72 41.97
N PRO A 541 -14.87 46.20 43.23
CA PRO A 541 -13.61 46.56 43.86
C PRO A 541 -13.07 45.49 44.82
N ALA A 542 -11.74 45.37 44.82
CA ALA A 542 -10.88 44.71 45.80
C ALA A 542 -10.72 43.18 45.71
N GLY A 543 -9.57 42.75 45.18
CA GLY A 543 -9.00 41.43 45.45
C GLY A 543 -8.20 40.85 44.30
N TRP A 544 -6.99 41.38 44.07
CA TRP A 544 -5.93 40.90 43.16
C TRP A 544 -6.41 40.12 41.92
N HIS A 545 -6.61 40.84 40.83
CA HIS A 545 -6.99 40.24 39.56
C HIS A 545 -5.74 40.02 38.71
N TRP A 546 -5.54 38.79 38.21
CA TRP A 546 -4.52 38.49 37.19
C TRP A 546 -4.62 39.46 36.00
N ASN A 547 -5.81 39.98 35.73
CA ASN A 547 -6.09 40.99 34.73
C ASN A 547 -5.33 42.31 34.98
N ASP A 548 -5.12 42.72 36.23
CA ASP A 548 -4.37 43.95 36.56
C ASP A 548 -2.87 43.77 36.26
N VAL A 549 -2.35 42.56 36.48
CA VAL A 549 -0.97 42.17 36.16
C VAL A 549 -0.78 42.13 34.64
N VAL A 550 -1.74 41.58 33.91
CA VAL A 550 -1.74 41.56 32.44
C VAL A 550 -1.86 42.97 31.88
N ALA A 551 -2.77 43.80 32.40
CA ALA A 551 -2.95 45.20 31.98
C ALA A 551 -1.68 46.04 32.20
N THR A 552 -0.91 45.75 33.25
CA THR A 552 0.39 46.41 33.52
C THR A 552 1.41 46.17 32.39
N ILE A 553 1.25 45.10 31.61
CA ILE A 553 2.12 44.79 30.45
C ILE A 553 1.44 45.16 29.14
N ASP A 554 0.15 44.86 28.98
CA ASP A 554 -0.57 45.01 27.72
C ASP A 554 -0.91 46.48 27.39
N ASP A 555 -1.38 47.26 28.38
CA ASP A 555 -1.77 48.65 28.16
C ASP A 555 -0.59 49.52 27.68
N PRO A 556 0.63 49.41 28.27
CA PRO A 556 1.80 50.12 27.77
C PRO A 556 2.20 49.72 26.34
N VAL A 557 2.08 48.44 25.97
CA VAL A 557 2.35 48.00 24.59
C VAL A 557 1.34 48.62 23.64
N HIS A 558 0.06 48.66 24.01
CA HIS A 558 -0.99 49.28 23.21
C HIS A 558 -0.76 50.80 23.05
N ALA A 559 -0.38 51.48 24.13
CA ALA A 559 -0.03 52.90 24.12
C ALA A 559 1.17 53.20 23.21
N TYR A 560 2.24 52.40 23.32
CA TYR A 560 3.41 52.53 22.46
C TYR A 560 3.06 52.37 20.97
N LEU A 561 2.28 51.33 20.64
CA LEU A 561 1.86 51.09 19.26
C LEU A 561 0.96 52.21 18.75
N THR A 562 0.07 52.76 19.58
CA THR A 562 -0.80 53.89 19.22
C THR A 562 0.02 55.13 18.85
N GLU A 563 1.03 55.46 19.65
CA GLU A 563 1.93 56.59 19.41
C GLU A 563 2.74 56.42 18.12
N HIS A 564 3.25 55.21 17.88
CA HIS A 564 4.16 54.94 16.75
C HIS A 564 3.44 54.52 15.46
N SER A 565 2.12 54.29 15.51
CA SER A 565 1.31 54.01 14.33
C SER A 565 0.60 55.24 13.76
N ALA A 566 0.75 56.41 14.38
CA ALA A 566 0.17 57.65 13.87
C ALA A 566 0.73 57.96 12.46
N GLY A 567 -0.12 57.78 11.43
CA GLY A 567 0.25 57.94 10.03
C GLY A 567 0.42 56.64 9.23
N LEU A 568 0.31 55.47 9.87
CA LEU A 568 0.22 54.19 9.17
C LEU A 568 -1.24 53.91 8.76
N PRO A 569 -1.48 53.25 7.61
CA PRO A 569 -2.81 52.85 7.18
C PRO A 569 -3.41 51.69 7.97
N LEU A 570 -2.62 51.05 8.86
CA LEU A 570 -3.04 49.94 9.69
C LEU A 570 -3.61 50.43 11.03
N PRO A 571 -4.80 49.97 11.44
CA PRO A 571 -5.35 50.30 12.75
C PRO A 571 -4.53 49.66 13.87
N VAL A 572 -4.39 50.38 14.99
CA VAL A 572 -3.61 49.96 16.19
C VAL A 572 -4.00 48.55 16.65
N THR A 573 -5.30 48.25 16.65
CA THR A 573 -5.82 46.95 17.07
C THR A 573 -5.28 45.81 16.22
N SER A 574 -5.15 46.00 14.90
CA SER A 574 -4.56 44.99 14.00
C SER A 574 -3.07 44.84 14.22
N LEU A 575 -2.36 45.95 14.49
CA LEU A 575 -0.93 45.93 14.78
C LEU A 575 -0.63 45.21 16.10
N HIS A 576 -1.44 45.46 17.13
CA HIS A 576 -1.38 44.79 18.43
C HIS A 576 -1.70 43.30 18.31
N LEU A 577 -2.77 42.93 17.58
CA LEU A 577 -3.08 41.52 17.30
C LEU A 577 -1.96 40.81 16.55
N LEU A 578 -1.36 41.46 15.56
CA LEU A 578 -0.23 40.91 14.81
C LEU A 578 0.98 40.69 15.73
N TRP A 579 1.24 41.64 16.63
CA TRP A 579 2.29 41.52 17.63
C TRP A 579 2.05 40.29 18.52
N VAL A 580 0.89 40.19 19.16
CA VAL A 580 0.53 39.06 20.04
C VAL A 580 0.57 37.72 19.29
N ALA A 581 0.02 37.66 18.06
CA ALA A 581 0.03 36.45 17.24
C ALA A 581 1.46 36.02 16.86
N SER A 582 2.34 36.98 16.53
CA SER A 582 3.74 36.68 16.23
C SER A 582 4.48 36.13 17.45
N GLY A 583 4.22 36.68 18.65
CA GLY A 583 4.76 36.16 19.91
C GLY A 583 4.31 34.73 20.17
N ALA A 584 3.00 34.46 20.07
CA ALA A 584 2.45 33.11 20.25
C ALA A 584 3.04 32.09 19.24
N ALA A 585 3.16 32.49 17.98
CA ALA A 585 3.77 31.66 16.94
C ALA A 585 5.25 31.38 17.22
N LEU A 586 6.02 32.38 17.67
CA LEU A 586 7.43 32.23 18.02
C LEU A 586 7.63 31.35 19.26
N LEU A 587 6.77 31.46 20.28
CA LEU A 587 6.77 30.58 21.44
C LEU A 587 6.57 29.13 21.01
N LEU A 588 5.54 28.91 20.19
CA LEU A 588 5.16 27.59 19.69
C LEU A 588 6.27 27.00 18.81
N MET A 589 6.82 27.79 17.89
CA MET A 589 7.96 27.38 17.05
C MET A 589 9.20 27.03 17.88
N SER A 590 9.52 27.84 18.89
CA SER A 590 10.67 27.60 19.78
C SER A 590 10.49 26.33 20.61
N PHE A 591 9.27 26.10 21.11
CA PHE A 591 8.93 24.92 21.88
C PHE A 591 8.95 23.63 21.04
N LEU A 592 8.42 23.68 19.81
CA LEU A 592 8.23 22.50 18.97
C LEU A 592 9.49 22.08 18.22
N PHE A 593 10.19 23.04 17.60
CA PHE A 593 11.30 22.73 16.70
C PHE A 593 12.65 22.84 17.39
N GLY A 594 12.74 23.53 18.54
CA GLY A 594 13.97 23.72 19.29
C GLY A 594 15.10 24.39 18.48
N GLY A 595 14.78 24.94 17.31
CA GLY A 595 15.75 25.54 16.39
C GLY A 595 16.38 26.76 17.01
N PHE A 596 17.69 26.90 16.83
CA PHE A 596 18.45 28.05 17.34
C PHE A 596 17.81 29.38 16.89
N GLY A 597 17.43 29.48 15.61
CA GLY A 597 16.79 30.67 15.05
C GLY A 597 15.44 31.03 15.68
N ALA A 598 14.59 30.05 15.99
CA ALA A 598 13.30 30.31 16.65
C ALA A 598 13.54 30.84 18.07
N ARG A 599 14.46 30.22 18.81
CA ARG A 599 14.81 30.63 20.18
C ARG A 599 15.43 32.02 20.25
N THR A 600 16.34 32.35 19.33
CA THR A 600 16.92 33.70 19.26
C THR A 600 15.84 34.72 18.92
N THR A 601 14.95 34.41 17.98
CA THR A 601 13.86 35.32 17.60
C THR A 601 12.86 35.52 18.73
N TRP A 602 12.56 34.48 19.52
CA TRP A 602 11.76 34.59 20.74
C TRP A 602 12.40 35.56 21.75
N VAL A 603 13.69 35.39 22.05
CA VAL A 603 14.38 36.29 23.01
C VAL A 603 14.37 37.74 22.52
N VAL A 604 14.61 37.97 21.22
CA VAL A 604 14.56 39.31 20.62
C VAL A 604 13.16 39.90 20.69
N TRP A 605 12.12 39.14 20.36
CA TRP A 605 10.73 39.58 20.46
C TRP A 605 10.38 40.01 21.89
N GLY A 606 10.80 39.23 22.89
CA GLY A 606 10.61 39.56 24.30
C GLY A 606 11.30 40.85 24.72
N ALA A 607 12.55 41.03 24.31
CA ALA A 607 13.30 42.25 24.58
C ALA A 607 12.61 43.49 23.98
N ILE A 608 12.08 43.37 22.76
CA ILE A 608 11.30 44.44 22.13
C ILE A 608 10.01 44.70 22.91
N THR A 609 9.29 43.67 23.36
CA THR A 609 8.08 43.85 24.18
C THR A 609 8.39 44.56 25.50
N VAL A 610 9.48 44.21 26.20
CA VAL A 610 9.92 44.93 27.41
C VAL A 610 10.26 46.39 27.11
N PHE A 611 10.90 46.66 25.97
CA PHE A 611 11.19 48.02 25.51
C PHE A 611 9.91 48.82 25.22
N MET A 612 8.90 48.21 24.59
CA MET A 612 7.59 48.82 24.37
C MET A 612 6.90 49.12 25.70
N VAL A 613 6.95 48.21 26.67
CA VAL A 613 6.40 48.43 28.02
C VAL A 613 7.10 49.60 28.70
N TRP A 614 8.44 49.64 28.66
CA TRP A 614 9.20 50.76 29.20
C TRP A 614 8.81 52.09 28.54
N SER A 615 8.70 52.12 27.22
CA SER A 615 8.44 53.35 26.49
C SER A 615 6.99 53.83 26.66
N GLY A 616 6.02 52.91 26.65
CA GLY A 616 4.60 53.21 26.80
C GLY A 616 4.14 53.46 28.25
N THR A 617 4.94 53.11 29.26
CA THR A 617 4.58 53.36 30.67
C THR A 617 4.99 54.80 31.09
N PRO A 618 4.04 55.61 31.62
CA PRO A 618 4.34 56.96 32.07
C PRO A 618 5.00 57.02 33.46
N GLY A 619 5.85 58.02 33.65
CA GLY A 619 6.35 58.43 34.98
C GLY A 619 7.22 57.42 35.72
N SER A 620 7.10 57.41 37.05
CA SER A 620 7.91 56.61 37.97
C SER A 620 7.59 55.11 37.95
N ALA A 621 6.41 54.72 37.43
CA ALA A 621 5.98 53.32 37.34
C ALA A 621 6.74 52.51 36.27
N ARG A 622 7.45 53.19 35.37
CA ARG A 622 8.15 52.59 34.23
C ARG A 622 9.13 51.47 34.60
N GLN A 623 9.88 51.67 35.68
CA GLN A 623 10.85 50.68 36.16
C GLN A 623 10.17 49.40 36.66
N VAL A 624 9.05 49.56 37.37
CA VAL A 624 8.29 48.44 37.93
C VAL A 624 7.60 47.65 36.81
N ALA A 625 6.97 48.33 35.85
CA ALA A 625 6.29 47.69 34.73
C ALA A 625 7.26 46.89 33.84
N ALA A 626 8.42 47.46 33.50
CA ALA A 626 9.43 46.75 32.70
C ALA A 626 10.06 45.57 33.47
N GLY A 627 10.27 45.73 34.79
CA GLY A 627 10.73 44.63 35.65
C GLY A 627 9.74 43.47 35.66
N LEU A 628 8.45 43.77 35.83
CA LEU A 628 7.37 42.77 35.78
C LEU A 628 7.28 42.06 34.44
N ALA A 629 7.35 42.83 33.32
CA ALA A 629 7.37 42.28 31.98
C ALA A 629 8.57 41.34 31.75
N THR A 630 9.75 41.70 32.29
CA THR A 630 10.95 40.88 32.20
C THR A 630 10.80 39.56 32.96
N VAL A 631 10.21 39.59 34.16
CA VAL A 631 9.93 38.37 34.95
C VAL A 631 8.92 37.47 34.25
N ALA A 632 7.81 38.03 33.77
CA ALA A 632 6.80 37.30 33.01
C ALA A 632 7.41 36.65 31.76
N TRP A 633 8.26 37.39 31.05
CA TRP A 633 8.96 36.88 29.88
C TRP A 633 10.00 35.79 30.22
N GLY A 634 10.72 35.96 31.33
CA GLY A 634 11.67 34.96 31.83
C GLY A 634 10.99 33.64 32.12
N LEU A 635 9.82 33.66 32.78
CA LEU A 635 9.00 32.47 33.03
C LEU A 635 8.53 31.81 31.72
N ALA A 636 8.03 32.59 30.77
CA ALA A 636 7.64 32.07 29.47
C ALA A 636 8.83 31.47 28.68
N SER A 637 10.02 32.05 28.84
CA SER A 637 11.25 31.57 28.18
C SER A 637 11.74 30.22 28.70
N VAL A 638 11.35 29.80 29.91
CA VAL A 638 11.64 28.43 30.41
C VAL A 638 11.02 27.37 29.50
N LEU A 639 9.81 27.63 29.00
CA LEU A 639 9.13 26.75 28.05
C LEU A 639 9.82 26.77 26.69
N ALA A 640 10.15 27.96 26.18
CA ALA A 640 10.81 28.12 24.87
C ALA A 640 12.21 27.49 24.82
N MET A 641 12.93 27.50 25.95
CA MET A 641 14.32 27.04 26.06
C MET A 641 14.44 25.56 26.49
N ARG A 642 13.32 24.84 26.57
CA ARG A 642 13.29 23.42 26.94
C ARG A 642 14.20 22.61 25.99
N GLY A 643 15.12 21.83 26.55
CA GLY A 643 16.03 20.96 25.80
C GLY A 643 17.41 21.55 25.47
N LEU A 644 17.76 22.72 26.01
CA LEU A 644 19.16 23.16 26.03
C LEU A 644 19.95 22.38 27.08
N ASN A 645 20.42 21.20 26.70
CA ASN A 645 21.50 20.55 27.43
C ASN A 645 22.77 21.35 27.11
N LEU A 646 23.16 22.25 28.02
CA LEU A 646 24.50 22.81 28.05
C LEU A 646 25.44 21.61 28.17
N ARG A 647 25.98 21.15 27.04
CA ARG A 647 26.96 20.08 27.01
C ARG A 647 28.14 20.64 27.80
N SER A 648 28.27 20.19 29.04
CA SER A 648 29.40 20.51 29.90
C SER A 648 30.64 20.19 29.10
N ILE A 649 31.39 21.22 28.71
CA ILE A 649 32.76 21.07 28.22
C ILE A 649 33.60 20.78 29.47
N ALA A 650 33.31 19.66 30.12
CA ALA A 650 34.14 19.10 31.15
C ALA A 650 35.38 18.57 30.42
N SER A 651 36.44 19.36 30.49
CA SER A 651 37.84 18.97 30.33
C SER A 651 38.11 18.00 29.18
N GLN A 652 38.44 18.57 28.00
CA GLN A 652 39.50 17.96 27.20
C GLN A 652 40.73 17.89 28.10
N SER A 653 40.94 16.75 28.76
CA SER A 653 42.20 16.44 29.40
C SER A 653 43.24 16.42 28.30
N VAL A 654 43.97 17.53 28.17
CA VAL A 654 45.20 17.59 27.38
C VAL A 654 46.13 16.55 28.00
N VAL A 655 46.19 15.37 27.39
CA VAL A 655 47.23 14.39 27.66
C VAL A 655 48.51 15.00 27.10
N VAL A 656 49.25 15.70 27.96
CA VAL A 656 50.62 16.09 27.67
C VAL A 656 51.43 14.80 27.60
N SER A 657 51.71 14.33 26.39
CA SER A 657 52.68 13.29 26.14
C SER A 657 54.04 13.81 26.60
N LYS A 658 54.57 13.22 27.67
CA LYS A 658 55.89 13.51 28.20
C LYS A 658 56.91 12.65 27.47
N ASP A 659 57.24 13.02 26.25
CA ASP A 659 58.41 12.53 25.53
C ASP A 659 59.01 13.68 24.70
N SER A 660 59.92 14.43 25.33
CA SER A 660 61.08 15.10 24.71
C SER A 660 62.04 15.56 25.79
#